data_AF-A0AAU9IRF8-F1
#
_entry.id   AF-A0AAU9IRF8-F1
#
_cell.length_a   1.000
_cell.length_b   1.000
_cell.length_c   1.000
_cell.angle_alpha   90.00
_cell.angle_beta   90.00
_cell.angle_gamma   90.00
#
_symmetry.space_group_name_H-M   'P 1'
#
loop_
_entity.id
_entity.type
_entity.pdbx_description
1 polymer ?
#
loop_
_entity_poly.entity_id
_entity_poly.type
_entity_poly.pdbx_seq_one_letter_code
_entity_poly.pdbx_strand_id
1 'polypeptide(L)'
;MSFDFSIDDIESSQYSNFLSQSLFPSQIKTHFFTSFAKLFKIKYHKKANWKMQMITEICINTIITLQLISLTWYPNLNIEEWDTYKVFWLRLGIVSYDEICASWNIMGFCFYGTITLISIFLGSFWGLGIFLKHDPPWLLALFFQCIAFLLSTVCLIPSTMILLAVLKYSLSPSNNEEYTSGDTMNFGIHGVICAIVYISLLVLISSYSELFSSDLKHSHSKKNLKARSSAGFDLQRRWFYMFMCITYISFGDSYVFFHQIILAAGSFYMFIKSIIALQYFNPIENSIFASEFASVTITILFFIFGQIMDNAIVIVVFNIFLQPIIIIFTTLLIRKNYWQMQNTKHIKSQFDFERKFRHFFTDQNQENKVKVLNLFKKYWNSSLVQKDRLFVVWEFYYCLYLKDERLARIKLSKISKVKSSFEVDIKVWKIFNWLANRKNKLLPDIDYLYYLKDFSQAKKMDEKLCIMLVKLCTEFSSKSPKIEKLIKLTNKASSEINEITENYKLLTEKHKNLESYELYESFLENITNNHGEAKIINRKKSGINCFYGQNNEDSYLENYGKGLGVILISCSKATFGSIIYLNEKAASILKSSVSNICGTSYMTIIPPPYDLMHAKMMKKFISECVSTHIPAHQNLIFQCSDGFLLECDSLIKLSAFHNSPYFLLSFQPKNTSRHIALISSEGLIASHSIYFARYFSTEQSLRNRLIYEIVPDFQKLKNGIPWIVNHNGKKLGLVSITKKIKYRELNLLLAIHSSKELSKWKSKGIKIRDQTEITYDKQAIDQNDASVSQDLTHDSGEINFLKIPDFAKARRSAKLKNILPKTMDNTSAHGFEGRRADEKLISEEHSKPSSTFSSFSHSRLSQKLLLESKQKIRILQWVLFAIVKII
;
A
#
# COMPACT_ATOMS: atom_id res chain seq x y z
N MET A 1 19.91 -26.02 -11.39
CA MET A 1 18.65 -26.14 -10.62
C MET A 1 18.46 -24.86 -9.83
N SER A 2 17.84 -23.86 -10.45
CA SER A 2 17.46 -22.57 -9.86
C SER A 2 16.02 -22.70 -9.37
N PHE A 3 15.76 -22.48 -8.09
CA PHE A 3 14.39 -22.46 -7.57
C PHE A 3 13.71 -21.18 -8.03
N ASP A 4 12.69 -21.35 -8.89
CA ASP A 4 11.68 -20.35 -9.22
C ASP A 4 10.81 -20.08 -7.98
N PHE A 5 11.24 -19.13 -7.15
CA PHE A 5 10.31 -18.35 -6.33
C PHE A 5 10.37 -16.94 -6.88
N SER A 6 9.54 -16.66 -7.88
CA SER A 6 9.51 -15.36 -8.52
C SER A 6 8.75 -14.39 -7.62
N ILE A 7 9.21 -13.13 -7.56
CA ILE A 7 8.38 -12.03 -7.04
C ILE A 7 7.02 -11.99 -7.78
N ASP A 8 6.96 -12.53 -9.00
CA ASP A 8 5.75 -12.71 -9.81
C ASP A 8 4.76 -13.75 -9.24
N ASP A 9 5.19 -14.77 -8.50
CA ASP A 9 4.30 -15.75 -7.83
C ASP A 9 3.57 -15.10 -6.64
N ILE A 10 4.22 -14.13 -5.98
CA ILE A 10 3.61 -13.33 -4.92
C ILE A 10 2.62 -12.31 -5.53
N GLU A 11 2.96 -11.70 -6.67
CA GLU A 11 2.09 -10.73 -7.36
C GLU A 11 0.85 -11.38 -8.00
N SER A 12 1.03 -12.46 -8.77
CA SER A 12 -0.03 -13.10 -9.54
C SER A 12 -1.04 -13.83 -8.66
N SER A 13 -0.58 -14.55 -7.64
CA SER A 13 -1.47 -15.28 -6.72
C SER A 13 -2.25 -14.32 -5.81
N GLN A 14 -1.69 -13.19 -5.38
CA GLN A 14 -2.36 -12.32 -4.40
C GLN A 14 -3.26 -11.27 -5.03
N TYR A 15 -2.92 -10.73 -6.20
CA TYR A 15 -3.82 -9.82 -6.92
C TYR A 15 -5.02 -10.57 -7.49
N SER A 16 -4.82 -11.80 -7.98
CA SER A 16 -5.91 -12.69 -8.38
C SER A 16 -6.77 -13.11 -7.18
N ASN A 17 -6.16 -13.47 -6.03
CA ASN A 17 -6.89 -13.78 -4.80
C ASN A 17 -7.63 -12.57 -4.19
N PHE A 18 -7.11 -11.35 -4.36
CA PHE A 18 -7.80 -10.12 -3.97
C PHE A 18 -9.07 -9.89 -4.79
N LEU A 19 -9.06 -10.25 -6.08
CA LEU A 19 -10.19 -10.06 -6.98
C LEU A 19 -11.17 -11.25 -7.01
N SER A 20 -10.75 -12.45 -6.59
CA SER A 20 -11.56 -13.68 -6.65
C SER A 20 -12.58 -13.83 -5.52
N GLN A 21 -12.54 -13.00 -4.47
CA GLN A 21 -13.45 -13.10 -3.32
C GLN A 21 -14.85 -12.46 -3.54
N SER A 22 -15.20 -12.04 -4.76
CA SER A 22 -16.50 -11.42 -5.07
C SER A 22 -17.29 -12.19 -6.14
N LEU A 23 -18.63 -12.07 -6.10
CA LEU A 23 -19.59 -12.70 -7.03
C LEU A 23 -19.37 -12.37 -8.54
N PHE A 24 -18.52 -11.39 -8.86
CA PHE A 24 -18.18 -11.02 -10.24
C PHE A 24 -16.80 -11.57 -10.64
N PRO A 25 -16.61 -12.02 -11.90
CA PRO A 25 -15.30 -12.38 -12.42
C PRO A 25 -14.29 -11.23 -12.21
N SER A 26 -13.12 -11.58 -11.66
CA SER A 26 -12.04 -10.65 -11.27
C SER A 26 -11.68 -9.63 -12.36
N GLN A 27 -11.72 -10.06 -13.63
CA GLN A 27 -11.38 -9.25 -14.79
C GLN A 27 -12.45 -8.19 -15.10
N ILE A 28 -13.74 -8.54 -15.05
CA ILE A 28 -14.86 -7.61 -15.32
C ILE A 28 -14.86 -6.50 -14.26
N LYS A 29 -14.71 -6.87 -12.99
CA LYS A 29 -14.63 -5.91 -11.87
C LYS A 29 -13.47 -4.94 -12.05
N THR A 30 -12.31 -5.43 -12.48
CA THR A 30 -11.12 -4.59 -12.70
C THR A 30 -11.30 -3.65 -13.89
N HIS A 31 -11.84 -4.14 -15.01
CA HIS A 31 -12.17 -3.28 -16.16
C HIS A 31 -13.16 -2.20 -15.77
N PHE A 32 -14.25 -2.58 -15.09
CA PHE A 32 -15.27 -1.67 -14.62
C PHE A 32 -14.69 -0.57 -13.71
N PHE A 33 -13.91 -0.94 -12.69
CA PHE A 33 -13.28 0.03 -11.79
C PHE A 33 -12.28 0.94 -12.51
N THR A 34 -11.52 0.39 -13.46
CA THR A 34 -10.54 1.16 -14.23
C THR A 34 -11.22 2.20 -15.11
N SER A 35 -12.31 1.84 -15.80
CA SER A 35 -13.10 2.75 -16.64
C SER A 35 -13.71 3.89 -15.82
N PHE A 36 -14.35 3.56 -14.68
CA PHE A 36 -14.89 4.58 -13.78
C PHE A 36 -13.80 5.47 -13.19
N ALA A 37 -12.64 4.94 -12.85
CA ALA A 37 -11.57 5.78 -12.29
C ALA A 37 -10.94 6.74 -13.30
N LYS A 38 -10.88 6.34 -14.58
CA LYS A 38 -10.47 7.25 -15.67
C LYS A 38 -11.44 8.42 -15.79
N LEU A 39 -12.74 8.13 -15.71
CA LEU A 39 -13.81 9.14 -15.70
C LEU A 39 -13.71 10.06 -14.49
N PHE A 40 -13.57 9.51 -13.28
CA PHE A 40 -13.59 10.24 -12.01
C PHE A 40 -12.18 10.58 -11.49
N LYS A 41 -11.22 10.87 -12.37
CA LYS A 41 -9.84 11.22 -11.96
C LYS A 41 -9.84 12.59 -11.27
N ILE A 42 -10.06 12.60 -9.96
CA ILE A 42 -10.23 13.79 -9.09
C ILE A 42 -9.02 14.72 -9.22
N LYS A 43 -9.13 15.74 -10.08
CA LYS A 43 -8.22 16.90 -10.10
C LYS A 43 -8.90 18.20 -9.65
N TYR A 44 -10.24 18.27 -9.70
CA TYR A 44 -10.97 19.54 -9.61
C TYR A 44 -11.09 20.12 -8.18
N HIS A 45 -11.24 19.29 -7.14
CA HIS A 45 -11.50 19.79 -5.78
C HIS A 45 -10.30 20.38 -5.03
N LYS A 46 -9.07 20.35 -5.58
CA LYS A 46 -7.89 20.81 -4.84
C LYS A 46 -7.68 22.33 -4.83
N LYS A 47 -8.42 23.10 -5.63
CA LYS A 47 -8.21 24.56 -5.78
C LYS A 47 -9.45 25.44 -5.59
N ALA A 48 -10.66 24.89 -5.50
CA ALA A 48 -11.85 25.71 -5.31
C ALA A 48 -11.85 26.38 -3.93
N ASN A 49 -12.17 27.68 -3.89
CA ASN A 49 -12.30 28.45 -2.65
C ASN A 49 -13.35 27.78 -1.74
N TRP A 50 -13.01 27.55 -0.47
CA TRP A 50 -13.89 27.02 0.56
C TRP A 50 -15.29 27.68 0.56
N LYS A 51 -15.34 29.01 0.45
CA LYS A 51 -16.61 29.76 0.44
C LYS A 51 -17.47 29.43 -0.77
N MET A 52 -16.84 29.27 -1.94
CA MET A 52 -17.55 28.93 -3.17
C MET A 52 -18.13 27.51 -3.09
N GLN A 53 -17.35 26.55 -2.57
CA GLN A 53 -17.86 25.20 -2.32
C GLN A 53 -19.09 25.23 -1.40
N MET A 54 -19.01 25.97 -0.30
CA MET A 54 -20.12 26.12 0.64
C MET A 54 -21.37 26.69 -0.02
N ILE A 55 -21.25 27.78 -0.78
CA ILE A 55 -22.38 28.38 -1.52
C ILE A 55 -22.96 27.37 -2.52
N THR A 56 -22.10 26.69 -3.28
CA THR A 56 -22.54 25.69 -4.26
C THR A 56 -23.30 24.55 -3.60
N GLU A 57 -22.82 24.00 -2.48
CA GLU A 57 -23.52 22.94 -1.76
C GLU A 57 -24.84 23.42 -1.14
N ILE A 58 -24.91 24.65 -0.61
CA ILE A 58 -26.16 25.24 -0.13
C ILE A 58 -27.16 25.35 -1.29
N CYS A 59 -26.75 25.88 -2.44
CA CYS A 59 -27.62 26.01 -3.61
C CYS A 59 -28.11 24.65 -4.10
N ILE A 60 -27.23 23.65 -4.22
CA ILE A 60 -27.59 22.30 -4.68
C ILE A 60 -28.59 21.66 -3.71
N ASN A 61 -28.32 21.66 -2.40
CA ASN A 61 -29.23 21.06 -1.43
C ASN A 61 -30.55 21.84 -1.33
N THR A 62 -30.55 23.16 -1.56
CA THR A 62 -31.78 23.96 -1.65
C THR A 62 -32.62 23.54 -2.86
N ILE A 63 -31.99 23.37 -4.03
CA ILE A 63 -32.66 22.87 -5.24
C ILE A 63 -33.29 21.49 -4.97
N ILE A 64 -32.53 20.57 -4.38
CA ILE A 64 -33.01 19.23 -4.06
C ILE A 64 -34.15 19.28 -3.03
N THR A 65 -34.04 20.13 -2.00
CA THR A 65 -35.10 20.32 -1.00
C THR A 65 -36.39 20.79 -1.67
N LEU A 66 -36.30 21.75 -2.59
CA LEU A 66 -37.47 22.25 -3.32
C LEU A 66 -38.07 21.19 -4.25
N GLN A 67 -37.23 20.39 -4.92
CA GLN A 67 -37.67 19.23 -5.70
C GLN A 67 -38.34 18.15 -4.83
N LEU A 68 -37.93 17.97 -3.58
CA LEU A 68 -38.59 17.04 -2.65
C LEU A 68 -39.91 17.62 -2.14
N ILE A 69 -39.95 18.94 -1.88
CA ILE A 69 -41.17 19.63 -1.48
C ILE A 69 -42.22 19.59 -2.60
N SER A 70 -41.84 19.63 -3.88
CA SER A 70 -42.81 19.48 -4.97
C SER A 70 -43.49 18.12 -4.99
N LEU A 71 -42.89 17.07 -4.43
CA LEU A 71 -43.52 15.74 -4.29
C LEU A 71 -44.53 15.63 -3.13
N THR A 72 -44.84 16.73 -2.43
CA THR A 72 -45.69 16.72 -1.24
C THR A 72 -47.13 17.16 -1.49
N TRP A 73 -47.42 17.71 -2.67
CA TRP A 73 -48.71 18.29 -3.03
C TRP A 73 -49.10 17.91 -4.46
N TYR A 74 -50.40 17.98 -4.78
CA TYR A 74 -50.94 17.74 -6.12
C TYR A 74 -51.63 19.00 -6.64
N PRO A 75 -51.70 19.21 -7.98
CA PRO A 75 -52.33 20.39 -8.54
C PRO A 75 -53.81 20.58 -8.16
N ASN A 76 -54.52 19.49 -7.85
CA ASN A 76 -55.96 19.46 -7.59
C ASN A 76 -56.29 19.11 -6.13
N LEU A 77 -55.46 19.56 -5.19
CA LEU A 77 -55.73 19.39 -3.75
C LEU A 77 -57.07 20.01 -3.36
N ASN A 78 -57.94 19.20 -2.75
CA ASN A 78 -59.23 19.63 -2.20
C ASN A 78 -59.05 20.30 -0.83
N ILE A 79 -58.58 21.54 -0.82
CA ILE A 79 -58.40 22.39 0.37
C ILE A 79 -59.01 23.77 0.08
N GLU A 80 -59.71 24.37 1.04
CA GLU A 80 -60.23 25.73 0.90
C GLU A 80 -59.11 26.74 0.52
N GLU A 81 -59.43 27.63 -0.42
CA GLU A 81 -58.52 28.65 -0.96
C GLU A 81 -57.26 28.13 -1.68
N TRP A 82 -57.18 26.82 -1.99
CA TRP A 82 -56.04 26.25 -2.70
C TRP A 82 -55.75 26.94 -4.03
N ASP A 83 -56.79 27.21 -4.83
CA ASP A 83 -56.64 27.86 -6.15
C ASP A 83 -56.00 29.26 -6.06
N THR A 84 -56.24 30.00 -4.96
CA THR A 84 -55.62 31.31 -4.70
C THR A 84 -54.10 31.19 -4.56
N TYR A 85 -53.62 30.12 -3.93
CA TYR A 85 -52.20 29.88 -3.64
C TYR A 85 -51.53 28.86 -4.57
N LYS A 86 -52.29 28.23 -5.48
CA LYS A 86 -51.80 27.25 -6.45
C LYS A 86 -50.62 27.77 -7.28
N VAL A 87 -50.67 29.05 -7.69
CA VAL A 87 -49.58 29.69 -8.44
C VAL A 87 -48.28 29.75 -7.64
N PHE A 88 -48.35 29.99 -6.33
CA PHE A 88 -47.16 30.01 -5.47
C PHE A 88 -46.47 28.64 -5.46
N TRP A 89 -47.24 27.56 -5.28
CA TRP A 89 -46.71 26.19 -5.28
C TRP A 89 -46.18 25.76 -6.64
N LEU A 90 -46.89 26.10 -7.73
CA LEU A 90 -46.39 25.87 -9.10
C LEU A 90 -45.06 26.59 -9.35
N ARG A 91 -44.89 27.83 -8.87
CA ARG A 91 -43.61 28.56 -9.01
C ARG A 91 -42.47 27.93 -8.22
N LEU A 92 -42.75 27.35 -7.05
CA LEU A 92 -41.76 26.55 -6.32
C LEU A 92 -41.44 25.24 -7.04
N GLY A 93 -42.44 24.61 -7.65
CA GLY A 93 -42.31 23.37 -8.44
C GLY A 93 -41.42 23.51 -9.68
N ILE A 94 -41.33 24.70 -10.29
CA ILE A 94 -40.47 25.00 -11.45
C ILE A 94 -38.98 24.68 -11.20
N VAL A 95 -38.54 24.58 -9.94
CA VAL A 95 -37.16 24.15 -9.62
C VAL A 95 -36.89 22.70 -10.08
N SER A 96 -37.94 21.91 -10.24
CA SER A 96 -37.91 20.61 -10.87
C SER A 96 -38.21 20.75 -12.37
N TYR A 97 -37.30 20.27 -13.23
CA TYR A 97 -37.43 20.53 -14.67
C TYR A 97 -38.57 19.72 -15.32
N ASP A 98 -39.03 18.64 -14.69
CA ASP A 98 -40.21 17.88 -15.11
C ASP A 98 -41.48 18.75 -15.06
N GLU A 99 -41.65 19.56 -14.02
CA GLU A 99 -42.76 20.54 -13.94
C GLU A 99 -42.66 21.60 -15.03
N ILE A 100 -41.45 22.09 -15.34
CA ILE A 100 -41.23 23.01 -16.47
C ILE A 100 -41.68 22.35 -17.77
N CYS A 101 -41.21 21.12 -18.01
CA CYS A 101 -41.51 20.37 -19.22
C CYS A 101 -43.00 20.08 -19.36
N ALA A 102 -43.69 19.79 -18.25
CA ALA A 102 -45.14 19.65 -18.21
C ALA A 102 -45.83 20.97 -18.56
N SER A 103 -45.47 22.07 -17.90
CA SER A 103 -46.09 23.38 -18.11
C SER A 103 -45.98 23.89 -19.56
N TRP A 104 -44.91 23.50 -20.27
CA TRP A 104 -44.67 23.86 -21.67
C TRP A 104 -45.15 22.80 -22.67
N ASN A 105 -45.78 21.71 -22.21
CA ASN A 105 -46.24 20.61 -23.05
C ASN A 105 -45.12 20.00 -23.92
N ILE A 106 -43.94 19.81 -23.33
CA ILE A 106 -42.74 19.24 -23.96
C ILE A 106 -42.22 18.00 -23.22
N MET A 107 -43.09 17.31 -22.48
CA MET A 107 -42.70 16.16 -21.65
C MET A 107 -42.08 15.02 -22.46
N GLY A 108 -42.62 14.75 -23.66
CA GLY A 108 -42.02 13.76 -24.57
C GLY A 108 -40.58 14.11 -24.96
N PHE A 109 -40.30 15.39 -25.22
CA PHE A 109 -38.94 15.85 -25.51
C PHE A 109 -38.01 15.67 -24.31
N CYS A 110 -38.47 15.98 -23.09
CA CYS A 110 -37.69 15.81 -21.87
C CYS A 110 -37.43 14.35 -21.52
N PHE A 111 -38.36 13.44 -21.84
CA PHE A 111 -38.15 11.99 -21.77
C PHE A 111 -37.01 11.54 -22.69
N TYR A 112 -37.07 11.89 -23.99
CA TYR A 112 -36.00 11.57 -24.93
C TYR A 112 -34.67 12.24 -24.56
N GLY A 113 -34.70 13.47 -24.02
CA GLY A 113 -33.52 14.15 -23.50
C GLY A 113 -32.89 13.41 -22.32
N THR A 114 -33.70 12.94 -21.36
CA THR A 114 -33.24 12.15 -20.21
C THR A 114 -32.61 10.83 -20.67
N ILE A 115 -33.27 10.11 -21.58
CA ILE A 115 -32.75 8.90 -22.22
C ILE A 115 -31.42 9.17 -22.93
N THR A 116 -31.35 10.26 -23.68
CA THR A 116 -30.15 10.65 -24.44
C THR A 116 -28.99 10.95 -23.51
N LEU A 117 -29.21 11.67 -22.40
CA LEU A 117 -28.16 11.96 -21.41
C LEU A 117 -27.63 10.68 -20.74
N ILE A 118 -28.54 9.77 -20.33
CA ILE A 118 -28.15 8.48 -19.76
C ILE A 118 -27.36 7.65 -20.80
N SER A 119 -27.83 7.63 -22.05
CA SER A 119 -27.18 6.92 -23.15
C SER A 119 -25.81 7.48 -23.49
N ILE A 120 -25.65 8.81 -23.52
CA ILE A 120 -24.36 9.48 -23.71
C ILE A 120 -23.40 9.10 -22.59
N PHE A 121 -23.86 9.09 -21.33
CA PHE A 121 -23.04 8.68 -20.21
C PHE A 121 -22.59 7.21 -20.35
N LEU A 122 -23.51 6.30 -20.69
CA LEU A 122 -23.18 4.88 -20.86
C LEU A 122 -22.28 4.63 -22.07
N GLY A 123 -22.59 5.25 -23.21
CA GLY A 123 -21.78 5.19 -24.42
C GLY A 123 -20.36 5.72 -24.17
N SER A 124 -20.23 6.78 -23.36
CA SER A 124 -18.92 7.25 -22.91
C SER A 124 -18.22 6.24 -22.01
N PHE A 125 -18.93 5.64 -21.06
CA PHE A 125 -18.36 4.65 -20.16
C PHE A 125 -17.80 3.44 -20.93
N TRP A 126 -18.59 2.89 -21.84
CA TRP A 126 -18.18 1.80 -22.72
C TRP A 126 -17.07 2.23 -23.69
N GLY A 127 -17.20 3.41 -24.28
CA GLY A 127 -16.23 3.98 -25.21
C GLY A 127 -14.85 4.14 -24.57
N LEU A 128 -14.79 4.72 -23.37
CA LEU A 128 -13.56 4.89 -22.60
C LEU A 128 -13.00 3.54 -22.10
N GLY A 129 -13.87 2.58 -21.78
CA GLY A 129 -13.49 1.26 -21.31
C GLY A 129 -12.88 0.36 -22.40
N ILE A 130 -13.43 0.43 -23.61
CA ILE A 130 -13.03 -0.41 -24.75
C ILE A 130 -11.91 0.25 -25.56
N PHE A 131 -12.05 1.53 -25.90
CA PHE A 131 -11.21 2.15 -26.93
C PHE A 131 -10.01 2.93 -26.38
N LEU A 132 -10.07 3.42 -25.14
CA LEU A 132 -8.99 4.22 -24.60
C LEU A 132 -8.00 3.40 -23.79
N LYS A 133 -6.92 2.96 -24.45
CA LYS A 133 -5.67 2.56 -23.78
C LYS A 133 -5.08 3.73 -22.98
N HIS A 134 -5.30 4.96 -23.42
CA HIS A 134 -4.80 6.19 -22.79
C HIS A 134 -5.82 6.83 -21.83
N ASP A 135 -5.36 7.80 -21.03
CA ASP A 135 -6.26 8.65 -20.25
C ASP A 135 -7.08 9.54 -21.20
N PRO A 136 -8.40 9.74 -20.97
CA PRO A 136 -9.17 10.67 -21.77
C PRO A 136 -8.64 12.11 -21.65
N PRO A 137 -8.80 12.94 -22.69
CA PRO A 137 -8.58 14.38 -22.59
C PRO A 137 -9.33 14.95 -21.38
N TRP A 138 -8.68 15.86 -20.66
CA TRP A 138 -9.21 16.35 -19.39
C TRP A 138 -10.58 17.05 -19.53
N LEU A 139 -10.81 17.75 -20.65
CA LEU A 139 -12.11 18.39 -20.96
C LEU A 139 -13.23 17.36 -21.13
N LEU A 140 -12.93 16.26 -21.82
CA LEU A 140 -13.90 15.18 -22.04
C LEU A 140 -14.24 14.48 -20.72
N ALA A 141 -13.23 14.21 -19.89
CA ALA A 141 -13.45 13.65 -18.55
C ALA A 141 -14.28 14.60 -17.67
N LEU A 142 -14.02 15.92 -17.73
CA LEU A 142 -14.79 16.93 -17.01
C LEU A 142 -16.25 16.96 -17.48
N PHE A 143 -16.48 16.94 -18.80
CA PHE A 143 -17.83 16.92 -19.37
C PHE A 143 -18.64 15.72 -18.86
N PHE A 144 -18.06 14.52 -18.88
CA PHE A 144 -18.74 13.33 -18.36
C PHE A 144 -18.92 13.36 -16.83
N GLN A 145 -17.98 13.93 -16.08
CA GLN A 145 -18.17 14.17 -14.65
C GLN A 145 -19.33 15.13 -14.38
N CYS A 146 -19.48 16.19 -15.17
CA CYS A 146 -20.60 17.11 -15.07
C CYS A 146 -21.93 16.43 -15.40
N ILE A 147 -22.01 15.64 -16.47
CA ILE A 147 -23.21 14.85 -16.80
C ILE A 147 -23.54 13.87 -15.67
N ALA A 148 -22.54 13.12 -15.19
CA ALA A 148 -22.75 12.19 -14.09
C ALA A 148 -23.24 12.90 -12.85
N PHE A 149 -22.62 14.03 -12.48
CA PHE A 149 -23.03 14.84 -11.35
C PHE A 149 -24.46 15.35 -11.50
N LEU A 150 -24.80 15.90 -12.67
CA LEU A 150 -26.13 16.41 -13.00
C LEU A 150 -27.18 15.30 -12.90
N LEU A 151 -27.02 14.18 -13.61
CA LEU A 151 -27.95 13.04 -13.56
C LEU A 151 -28.07 12.42 -12.18
N SER A 152 -26.96 12.29 -11.45
CA SER A 152 -26.92 11.56 -10.20
C SER A 152 -27.29 12.39 -8.96
N THR A 153 -27.34 13.73 -9.08
CA THR A 153 -27.53 14.63 -7.93
C THR A 153 -28.66 15.62 -8.18
N VAL A 154 -28.55 16.48 -9.21
CA VAL A 154 -29.48 17.60 -9.43
C VAL A 154 -30.74 17.17 -10.19
N CYS A 155 -30.58 16.27 -11.17
CA CYS A 155 -31.65 15.80 -12.03
C CYS A 155 -32.24 14.46 -11.58
N LEU A 156 -31.76 13.89 -10.48
CA LEU A 156 -32.15 12.54 -10.07
C LEU A 156 -33.67 12.43 -9.84
N ILE A 157 -34.25 13.37 -9.10
CA ILE A 157 -35.71 13.42 -8.83
C ILE A 157 -36.50 13.64 -10.12
N PRO A 158 -36.31 14.74 -10.87
CA PRO A 158 -37.09 15.00 -12.09
C PRO A 158 -36.91 13.95 -13.20
N SER A 159 -35.70 13.39 -13.39
CA SER A 159 -35.49 12.29 -14.35
C SER A 159 -36.27 11.05 -13.95
N THR A 160 -36.30 10.74 -12.65
CA THR A 160 -37.06 9.60 -12.13
C THR A 160 -38.55 9.81 -12.29
N MET A 161 -39.04 11.01 -11.99
CA MET A 161 -40.43 11.42 -12.17
C MET A 161 -40.90 11.24 -13.62
N ILE A 162 -40.13 11.74 -14.60
CA ILE A 162 -40.47 11.58 -16.03
C ILE A 162 -40.52 10.10 -16.43
N LEU A 163 -39.53 9.31 -16.02
CA LEU A 163 -39.48 7.89 -16.38
C LEU A 163 -40.63 7.10 -15.73
N LEU A 164 -40.97 7.39 -14.48
CA LEU A 164 -42.09 6.76 -13.79
C LEU A 164 -43.45 7.23 -14.33
N ALA A 165 -43.58 8.49 -14.75
CA ALA A 165 -44.79 9.00 -15.40
C ALA A 165 -45.03 8.27 -16.72
N VAL A 166 -44.00 8.14 -17.56
CA VAL A 166 -44.07 7.32 -18.79
C VAL A 166 -44.45 5.87 -18.47
N LEU A 167 -43.89 5.29 -17.41
CA LEU A 167 -44.23 3.94 -16.97
C LEU A 167 -45.71 3.81 -16.60
N LYS A 168 -46.24 4.72 -15.76
CA LYS A 168 -47.63 4.73 -15.31
C LYS A 168 -48.59 4.92 -16.49
N TYR A 169 -48.40 5.95 -17.30
CA TYR A 169 -49.34 6.32 -18.37
C TYR A 169 -49.24 5.44 -19.61
N SER A 170 -48.12 4.74 -19.81
CA SER A 170 -48.03 3.69 -20.84
C SER A 170 -48.66 2.36 -20.40
N LEU A 171 -48.81 2.11 -19.09
CA LEU A 171 -49.53 0.95 -18.54
C LEU A 171 -51.03 1.21 -18.42
N SER A 172 -51.41 2.41 -17.99
CA SER A 172 -52.79 2.83 -17.76
C SER A 172 -53.01 4.22 -18.36
N PRO A 173 -53.44 4.31 -19.63
CA PRO A 173 -53.69 5.58 -20.29
C PRO A 173 -54.82 6.31 -19.56
N SER A 174 -54.44 7.37 -18.86
CA SER A 174 -55.30 8.24 -18.07
C SER A 174 -54.76 9.67 -18.16
N ASN A 175 -55.53 10.65 -17.73
CA ASN A 175 -55.04 12.03 -17.67
C ASN A 175 -53.93 12.14 -16.62
N ASN A 176 -52.95 13.01 -16.87
CA ASN A 176 -51.84 13.22 -15.96
C ASN A 176 -52.33 13.88 -14.66
N GLU A 177 -52.53 13.11 -13.59
CA GLU A 177 -52.99 13.63 -12.31
C GLU A 177 -51.92 14.45 -11.59
N GLU A 178 -50.64 14.14 -11.81
CA GLU A 178 -49.51 14.81 -11.15
C GLU A 178 -49.17 16.18 -11.75
N TYR A 179 -49.58 16.43 -13.00
CA TYR A 179 -49.16 17.60 -13.78
C TYR A 179 -50.37 18.42 -14.24
N THR A 180 -50.18 19.73 -14.42
CA THR A 180 -51.27 20.62 -14.86
C THR A 180 -51.61 20.53 -16.36
N SER A 181 -50.86 19.77 -17.15
CA SER A 181 -51.00 19.69 -18.62
C SER A 181 -51.36 18.29 -19.13
N GLY A 182 -52.17 18.25 -20.19
CA GLY A 182 -52.79 17.04 -20.74
C GLY A 182 -51.97 16.29 -21.79
N ASP A 183 -50.66 16.52 -21.91
CA ASP A 183 -49.83 15.78 -22.87
C ASP A 183 -49.82 14.29 -22.51
N THR A 184 -50.31 13.45 -23.40
CA THR A 184 -50.41 12.01 -23.11
C THR A 184 -49.02 11.37 -23.17
N MET A 185 -48.48 10.96 -22.01
CA MET A 185 -47.20 10.23 -21.92
C MET A 185 -47.34 8.74 -22.25
N ASN A 186 -48.20 8.40 -23.21
CA ASN A 186 -48.44 7.02 -23.59
C ASN A 186 -47.56 6.63 -24.77
N PHE A 187 -46.48 5.90 -24.48
CA PHE A 187 -45.57 5.33 -25.48
C PHE A 187 -45.78 3.82 -25.66
N GLY A 188 -46.88 3.28 -25.14
CA GLY A 188 -47.21 1.86 -25.16
C GLY A 188 -46.14 0.97 -24.51
N ILE A 189 -46.05 -0.28 -24.96
CA ILE A 189 -45.14 -1.27 -24.36
C ILE A 189 -43.66 -0.86 -24.49
N HIS A 190 -43.30 -0.12 -25.54
CA HIS A 190 -41.95 0.40 -25.71
C HIS A 190 -41.60 1.43 -24.63
N GLY A 191 -42.54 2.31 -24.26
CA GLY A 191 -42.41 3.23 -23.13
C GLY A 191 -42.11 2.50 -21.83
N VAL A 192 -42.87 1.45 -21.54
CA VAL A 192 -42.70 0.62 -20.33
C VAL A 192 -41.31 -0.02 -20.27
N ILE A 193 -40.89 -0.70 -21.33
CA ILE A 193 -39.59 -1.37 -21.40
C ILE A 193 -38.46 -0.34 -21.25
N CYS A 194 -38.53 0.78 -21.99
CA CYS A 194 -37.56 1.86 -21.90
C CYS A 194 -37.49 2.43 -20.48
N ALA A 195 -38.63 2.78 -19.87
CA ALA A 195 -38.65 3.35 -18.53
C ALA A 195 -37.99 2.43 -17.49
N ILE A 196 -38.32 1.14 -17.49
CA ILE A 196 -37.73 0.15 -16.56
C ILE A 196 -36.20 0.07 -16.73
N VAL A 197 -35.73 -0.01 -17.97
CA VAL A 197 -34.30 -0.09 -18.28
C VAL A 197 -33.58 1.20 -17.84
N TYR A 198 -34.11 2.37 -18.18
CA TYR A 198 -33.48 3.64 -17.87
C TYR A 198 -33.55 4.03 -16.38
N ILE A 199 -34.61 3.64 -15.65
CA ILE A 199 -34.64 3.76 -14.18
C ILE A 199 -33.53 2.91 -13.56
N SER A 200 -33.38 1.65 -14.00
CA SER A 200 -32.33 0.76 -13.52
C SER A 200 -30.94 1.34 -13.79
N LEU A 201 -30.72 1.89 -14.98
CA LEU A 201 -29.47 2.54 -15.34
C LEU A 201 -29.21 3.81 -14.53
N LEU A 202 -30.24 4.64 -14.28
CA LEU A 202 -30.13 5.85 -13.46
C LEU A 202 -29.73 5.52 -12.02
N VAL A 203 -30.32 4.45 -11.44
CA VAL A 203 -29.97 3.94 -10.10
C VAL A 203 -28.51 3.49 -10.05
N LEU A 204 -28.04 2.77 -11.08
CA LEU A 204 -26.64 2.34 -11.16
C LEU A 204 -25.70 3.55 -11.30
N ILE A 205 -25.98 4.47 -12.22
CA ILE A 205 -25.19 5.70 -12.43
C ILE A 205 -25.11 6.50 -11.13
N SER A 206 -26.25 6.66 -10.45
CA SER A 206 -26.33 7.35 -9.17
C SER A 206 -25.47 6.67 -8.11
N SER A 207 -25.63 5.36 -7.93
CA SER A 207 -24.86 4.59 -6.95
C SER A 207 -23.35 4.63 -7.21
N TYR A 208 -22.94 4.43 -8.46
CA TYR A 208 -21.52 4.41 -8.84
C TYR A 208 -20.89 5.80 -8.78
N SER A 209 -21.57 6.82 -9.28
CA SER A 209 -21.11 8.22 -9.17
C SER A 209 -20.76 8.55 -7.72
N GLU A 210 -21.60 8.12 -6.78
CA GLU A 210 -21.40 8.39 -5.35
C GLU A 210 -20.25 7.60 -4.71
N LEU A 211 -20.10 6.33 -5.08
CA LEU A 211 -18.97 5.50 -4.63
C LEU A 211 -17.63 6.01 -5.19
N PHE A 212 -17.64 6.55 -6.41
CA PHE A 212 -16.46 7.09 -7.07
C PHE A 212 -16.16 8.55 -6.68
N SER A 213 -17.13 9.36 -6.31
CA SER A 213 -16.92 10.75 -5.86
C SER A 213 -16.44 10.84 -4.41
N SER A 214 -16.83 9.90 -3.55
CA SER A 214 -16.58 10.00 -2.11
C SER A 214 -15.11 10.00 -1.71
N ASP A 215 -14.76 10.94 -0.84
CA ASP A 215 -13.43 11.15 -0.27
C ASP A 215 -13.40 10.77 1.21
N LEU A 216 -12.61 9.75 1.55
CA LEU A 216 -12.50 9.22 2.92
C LEU A 216 -11.36 9.87 3.73
N LYS A 217 -10.70 10.90 3.19
CA LYS A 217 -9.54 11.54 3.83
C LYS A 217 -9.99 12.57 4.86
N HIS A 218 -9.83 12.28 6.15
CA HIS A 218 -10.07 13.24 7.23
C HIS A 218 -9.35 14.58 7.05
N SER A 219 -8.11 14.52 6.55
CA SER A 219 -7.29 15.71 6.28
C SER A 219 -7.86 16.64 5.19
N HIS A 220 -8.80 16.15 4.38
CA HIS A 220 -9.47 16.95 3.36
C HIS A 220 -10.74 17.64 3.88
N SER A 221 -11.18 17.39 5.11
CA SER A 221 -12.39 18.01 5.70
C SER A 221 -12.46 19.54 5.62
N LYS A 222 -11.30 20.21 5.66
CA LYS A 222 -11.18 21.68 5.51
C LYS A 222 -11.18 22.15 4.06
N LYS A 223 -10.91 21.25 3.10
CA LYS A 223 -10.75 21.57 1.66
C LYS A 223 -11.88 21.03 0.79
N ASN A 224 -12.63 20.05 1.29
CA ASN A 224 -13.70 19.37 0.61
C ASN A 224 -14.82 19.11 1.63
N LEU A 225 -15.94 19.82 1.48
CA LEU A 225 -17.12 19.66 2.33
C LEU A 225 -17.70 18.24 2.28
N LYS A 226 -17.59 17.58 1.12
CA LYS A 226 -18.09 16.22 0.86
C LYS A 226 -17.17 15.11 1.40
N ALA A 227 -16.09 15.44 2.09
CA ALA A 227 -15.23 14.43 2.74
C ALA A 227 -15.96 13.79 3.93
N ARG A 228 -16.03 12.45 3.97
CA ARG A 228 -16.92 11.72 4.89
C ARG A 228 -16.41 10.32 5.24
N SER A 229 -17.01 9.69 6.26
CA SER A 229 -16.61 8.37 6.78
C SER A 229 -17.01 7.19 5.89
N SER A 230 -18.14 7.28 5.20
CA SER A 230 -18.67 6.25 4.28
C SER A 230 -19.63 6.87 3.26
N ALA A 231 -19.83 6.21 2.12
CA ALA A 231 -20.83 6.54 1.11
C ALA A 231 -22.19 5.86 1.35
N GLY A 232 -22.29 4.88 2.24
CA GLY A 232 -23.51 4.10 2.44
C GLY A 232 -24.75 4.94 2.79
N PHE A 233 -24.57 6.03 3.53
CA PHE A 233 -25.67 6.92 3.91
C PHE A 233 -26.20 7.75 2.73
N ASP A 234 -25.31 8.27 1.89
CA ASP A 234 -25.71 8.99 0.67
C ASP A 234 -26.36 8.08 -0.36
N LEU A 235 -25.94 6.81 -0.43
CA LEU A 235 -26.65 5.81 -1.22
C LEU A 235 -28.09 5.66 -0.68
N GLN A 236 -28.26 5.46 0.63
CA GLN A 236 -29.59 5.35 1.24
C GLN A 236 -30.46 6.59 0.98
N ARG A 237 -29.87 7.79 1.00
CA ARG A 237 -30.56 9.03 0.61
C ARG A 237 -31.06 8.99 -0.83
N ARG A 238 -30.22 8.58 -1.78
CA ARG A 238 -30.61 8.46 -3.20
C ARG A 238 -31.72 7.43 -3.39
N TRP A 239 -31.64 6.28 -2.71
CA TRP A 239 -32.72 5.28 -2.72
C TRP A 239 -34.01 5.84 -2.12
N PHE A 240 -33.92 6.65 -1.07
CA PHE A 240 -35.07 7.31 -0.48
C PHE A 240 -35.70 8.33 -1.44
N TYR A 241 -34.93 9.11 -2.19
CA TYR A 241 -35.49 9.98 -3.23
C TYR A 241 -36.26 9.21 -4.30
N MET A 242 -35.70 8.10 -4.79
CA MET A 242 -36.40 7.23 -5.75
C MET A 242 -37.69 6.68 -5.16
N PHE A 243 -37.65 6.26 -3.89
CA PHE A 243 -38.82 5.78 -3.17
C PHE A 243 -39.92 6.86 -3.08
N MET A 244 -39.55 8.12 -2.78
CA MET A 244 -40.50 9.25 -2.74
C MET A 244 -41.15 9.50 -4.10
N CYS A 245 -40.39 9.41 -5.20
CA CYS A 245 -40.95 9.52 -6.56
C CYS A 245 -41.93 8.37 -6.86
N ILE A 246 -41.57 7.14 -6.47
CA ILE A 246 -42.43 5.96 -6.68
C ILE A 246 -43.74 6.11 -5.91
N THR A 247 -43.69 6.50 -4.63
CA THR A 247 -44.92 6.67 -3.83
C THR A 247 -45.79 7.80 -4.39
N TYR A 248 -45.20 8.92 -4.80
CA TYR A 248 -45.94 10.06 -5.38
C TYR A 248 -46.71 9.66 -6.65
N ILE A 249 -46.08 8.92 -7.57
CA ILE A 249 -46.73 8.48 -8.80
C ILE A 249 -47.74 7.35 -8.56
N SER A 250 -47.47 6.47 -7.57
CA SER A 250 -48.31 5.30 -7.31
C SER A 250 -49.61 5.63 -6.56
N PHE A 251 -49.58 6.57 -5.62
CA PHE A 251 -50.75 6.89 -4.79
C PHE A 251 -51.74 7.87 -5.45
N GLY A 252 -51.27 8.68 -6.41
CA GLY A 252 -52.11 9.63 -7.16
C GLY A 252 -52.86 10.62 -6.27
N ASP A 253 -53.84 11.32 -6.85
CA ASP A 253 -54.66 12.32 -6.14
C ASP A 253 -55.67 11.67 -5.17
N SER A 254 -55.97 10.38 -5.36
CA SER A 254 -56.94 9.66 -4.52
C SER A 254 -56.44 9.34 -3.10
N TYR A 255 -55.12 9.28 -2.89
CA TYR A 255 -54.53 8.85 -1.61
C TYR A 255 -53.43 9.80 -1.10
N VAL A 256 -53.56 11.10 -1.38
CA VAL A 256 -52.55 12.12 -1.03
C VAL A 256 -52.19 12.12 0.46
N PHE A 257 -53.19 12.05 1.34
CA PHE A 257 -52.97 12.06 2.79
C PHE A 257 -52.10 10.87 3.25
N PHE A 258 -52.34 9.68 2.68
CA PHE A 258 -51.57 8.48 3.01
C PHE A 258 -50.12 8.58 2.49
N HIS A 259 -49.94 9.07 1.27
CA HIS A 259 -48.61 9.36 0.71
C HIS A 259 -47.85 10.34 1.61
N GLN A 260 -48.46 11.45 2.00
CA GLN A 260 -47.85 12.44 2.90
C GLN A 260 -47.42 11.83 4.24
N ILE A 261 -48.21 10.96 4.86
CA ILE A 261 -47.81 10.26 6.10
C ILE A 261 -46.56 9.41 5.88
N ILE A 262 -46.50 8.64 4.79
CA ILE A 262 -45.33 7.81 4.46
C ILE A 262 -44.09 8.69 4.26
N LEU A 263 -44.22 9.80 3.52
CA LEU A 263 -43.12 10.73 3.28
C LEU A 263 -42.66 11.41 4.58
N ALA A 264 -43.59 11.82 5.45
CA ALA A 264 -43.28 12.42 6.74
C ALA A 264 -42.47 11.45 7.62
N ALA A 265 -42.92 10.20 7.73
CA ALA A 265 -42.23 9.17 8.49
C ALA A 265 -40.83 8.86 7.92
N GLY A 266 -40.72 8.71 6.59
CA GLY A 266 -39.46 8.43 5.92
C GLY A 266 -38.45 9.57 6.01
N SER A 267 -38.89 10.81 5.78
CA SER A 267 -38.05 12.01 5.88
C SER A 267 -37.61 12.26 7.31
N PHE A 268 -38.50 12.06 8.30
CA PHE A 268 -38.17 12.18 9.71
C PHE A 268 -37.14 11.12 10.13
N TYR A 269 -37.28 9.88 9.66
CA TYR A 269 -36.28 8.83 9.88
C TYR A 269 -34.90 9.24 9.32
N MET A 270 -34.86 9.77 8.09
CA MET A 270 -33.61 10.25 7.48
C MET A 270 -33.02 11.44 8.23
N PHE A 271 -33.86 12.36 8.74
CA PHE A 271 -33.45 13.47 9.60
C PHE A 271 -32.80 12.98 10.89
N ILE A 272 -33.48 12.13 11.67
CA ILE A 272 -32.93 11.57 12.92
C ILE A 272 -31.63 10.82 12.65
N LYS A 273 -31.59 10.06 11.56
CA LYS A 273 -30.39 9.32 11.16
C LYS A 273 -29.24 10.25 10.79
N SER A 274 -29.49 11.39 10.13
CA SER A 274 -28.45 12.38 9.81
C SER A 274 -27.84 13.01 11.07
N ILE A 275 -28.69 13.32 12.06
CA ILE A 275 -28.31 13.89 13.35
C ILE A 275 -27.45 12.91 14.17
N ILE A 276 -27.82 11.63 14.16
CA ILE A 276 -27.06 10.61 14.87
C ILE A 276 -25.78 10.31 14.10
N ALA A 277 -25.86 10.01 12.81
CA ALA A 277 -24.75 9.41 12.07
C ALA A 277 -23.59 10.37 11.79
N LEU A 278 -23.82 11.69 11.65
CA LEU A 278 -22.77 12.71 11.42
C LEU A 278 -21.71 12.28 10.40
N GLN A 279 -22.14 11.84 9.22
CA GLN A 279 -21.28 11.15 8.24
C GLN A 279 -20.16 12.04 7.68
N TYR A 280 -20.43 13.32 7.49
CA TYR A 280 -19.43 14.24 6.93
C TYR A 280 -18.43 14.65 8.00
N PHE A 281 -17.17 14.81 7.63
CA PHE A 281 -16.17 15.28 8.57
C PHE A 281 -16.38 16.75 8.96
N ASN A 282 -17.01 17.53 8.07
CA ASN A 282 -17.32 18.93 8.30
C ASN A 282 -18.71 19.09 8.96
N PRO A 283 -18.84 19.86 10.06
CA PRO A 283 -20.12 20.07 10.73
C PRO A 283 -21.13 20.86 9.90
N ILE A 284 -20.67 21.76 9.01
CA ILE A 284 -21.55 22.57 8.16
C ILE A 284 -22.30 21.66 7.18
N GLU A 285 -21.59 20.73 6.55
CA GLU A 285 -22.20 19.78 5.60
C GLU A 285 -23.26 18.89 6.28
N ASN A 286 -22.98 18.40 7.51
CA ASN A 286 -24.00 17.65 8.27
C ASN A 286 -25.21 18.53 8.62
N SER A 287 -25.03 19.83 8.84
CA SER A 287 -26.12 20.75 9.14
C SER A 287 -26.97 21.02 7.90
N ILE A 288 -26.35 21.24 6.73
CA ILE A 288 -27.06 21.39 5.45
C ILE A 288 -27.90 20.14 5.17
N PHE A 289 -27.29 18.97 5.28
CA PHE A 289 -27.95 17.70 5.04
C PHE A 289 -29.10 17.42 6.01
N ALA A 290 -28.90 17.67 7.31
CA ALA A 290 -29.97 17.48 8.30
C ALA A 290 -31.12 18.46 8.08
N SER A 291 -30.81 19.69 7.67
CA SER A 291 -31.80 20.72 7.39
C SER A 291 -32.67 20.36 6.18
N GLU A 292 -32.09 19.77 5.13
CA GLU A 292 -32.84 19.25 3.96
C GLU A 292 -34.03 18.38 4.41
N PHE A 293 -33.76 17.32 5.17
CA PHE A 293 -34.81 16.40 5.63
C PHE A 293 -35.75 17.01 6.67
N ALA A 294 -35.25 17.85 7.58
CA ALA A 294 -36.10 18.54 8.55
C ALA A 294 -37.10 19.47 7.85
N SER A 295 -36.62 20.25 6.88
CA SER A 295 -37.44 21.16 6.10
C SER A 295 -38.50 20.40 5.31
N VAL A 296 -38.15 19.27 4.68
CA VAL A 296 -39.12 18.41 3.98
C VAL A 296 -40.15 17.84 4.96
N THR A 297 -39.73 17.23 6.07
CA THR A 297 -40.63 16.66 7.07
C THR A 297 -41.64 17.69 7.57
N ILE A 298 -41.18 18.88 7.95
CA ILE A 298 -42.05 19.89 8.53
C ILE A 298 -42.96 20.51 7.46
N THR A 299 -42.49 20.67 6.23
CA THR A 299 -43.37 21.07 5.11
C THR A 299 -44.53 20.09 4.95
N ILE A 300 -44.25 18.79 4.96
CA ILE A 300 -45.28 17.75 4.86
C ILE A 300 -46.26 17.82 6.03
N LEU A 301 -45.76 18.04 7.25
CA LEU A 301 -46.63 18.21 8.43
C LEU A 301 -47.53 19.46 8.30
N PHE A 302 -47.04 20.54 7.70
CA PHE A 302 -47.88 21.71 7.40
C PHE A 302 -48.94 21.42 6.35
N PHE A 303 -48.63 20.61 5.33
CA PHE A 303 -49.65 20.16 4.37
C PHE A 303 -50.72 19.29 5.04
N ILE A 304 -50.31 18.33 5.86
CA ILE A 304 -51.24 17.49 6.64
C ILE A 304 -52.11 18.37 7.56
N PHE A 305 -51.51 19.34 8.25
CA PHE A 305 -52.24 20.24 9.14
C PHE A 305 -53.21 21.15 8.37
N GLY A 306 -52.80 21.70 7.22
CA GLY A 306 -53.65 22.51 6.36
C GLY A 306 -54.81 21.73 5.77
N GLN A 307 -54.64 20.44 5.44
CA GLN A 307 -55.73 19.56 5.05
C GLN A 307 -56.72 19.29 6.20
N ILE A 308 -56.22 19.09 7.42
CA ILE A 308 -57.08 18.88 8.61
C ILE A 308 -57.86 20.15 8.95
N MET A 309 -57.27 21.33 8.76
CA MET A 309 -57.92 22.63 8.99
C MET A 309 -58.71 23.15 7.80
N ASP A 310 -58.64 22.44 6.67
CA ASP A 310 -59.21 22.85 5.38
C ASP A 310 -58.84 24.30 5.00
N ASN A 311 -57.56 24.66 5.12
CA ASN A 311 -57.12 26.03 4.83
C ASN A 311 -55.70 26.09 4.23
N ALA A 312 -55.59 26.60 3.00
CA ALA A 312 -54.32 26.72 2.28
C ALA A 312 -53.40 27.86 2.79
N ILE A 313 -53.96 28.95 3.35
CA ILE A 313 -53.17 30.08 3.91
C ILE A 313 -52.22 29.58 4.99
N VAL A 314 -52.72 28.72 5.88
CA VAL A 314 -51.96 28.17 7.00
C VAL A 314 -50.68 27.50 6.51
N ILE A 315 -50.76 26.74 5.40
CA ILE A 315 -49.62 26.04 4.81
C ILE A 315 -48.56 27.04 4.34
N VAL A 316 -48.97 28.10 3.63
CA VAL A 316 -48.06 29.11 3.08
C VAL A 316 -47.39 29.92 4.20
N VAL A 317 -48.17 30.41 5.16
CA VAL A 317 -47.66 31.20 6.30
C VAL A 317 -46.66 30.38 7.11
N PHE A 318 -46.99 29.14 7.45
CA PHE A 318 -46.08 28.28 8.21
C PHE A 318 -44.79 27.99 7.43
N ASN A 319 -44.85 27.74 6.12
CA ASN A 319 -43.64 27.50 5.33
C ASN A 319 -42.74 28.75 5.23
N ILE A 320 -43.29 29.95 5.10
CA ILE A 320 -42.49 31.18 4.99
C ILE A 320 -41.80 31.52 6.32
N PHE A 321 -42.52 31.44 7.44
CA PHE A 321 -42.01 31.92 8.73
C PHE A 321 -41.24 30.85 9.52
N LEU A 322 -41.63 29.57 9.45
CA LEU A 322 -41.03 28.53 10.29
C LEU A 322 -39.81 27.88 9.64
N GLN A 323 -39.67 27.87 8.31
CA GLN A 323 -38.49 27.25 7.64
C GLN A 323 -37.14 27.85 8.07
N PRO A 324 -36.96 29.18 8.17
CA PRO A 324 -35.72 29.76 8.67
C PRO A 324 -35.38 29.31 10.10
N ILE A 325 -36.40 29.22 10.97
CA ILE A 325 -36.25 28.80 12.36
C ILE A 325 -35.79 27.33 12.43
N ILE A 326 -36.35 26.47 11.58
CA ILE A 326 -36.00 25.05 11.49
C ILE A 326 -34.53 24.89 11.14
N ILE A 327 -34.03 25.60 10.12
CA ILE A 327 -32.62 25.54 9.70
C ILE A 327 -31.66 25.99 10.81
N ILE A 328 -32.04 27.02 11.58
CA ILE A 328 -31.25 27.46 12.74
C ILE A 328 -31.26 26.37 13.82
N PHE A 329 -32.43 25.80 14.11
CA PHE A 329 -32.60 24.77 15.13
C PHE A 329 -31.83 23.50 14.81
N THR A 330 -31.89 23.00 13.58
CA THR A 330 -31.11 21.82 13.14
C THR A 330 -29.61 22.06 13.28
N THR A 331 -29.13 23.25 12.91
CA THR A 331 -27.71 23.62 13.06
C THR A 331 -27.27 23.60 14.53
N LEU A 332 -28.09 24.14 15.44
CA LEU A 332 -27.83 24.10 16.88
C LEU A 332 -27.84 22.68 17.43
N LEU A 333 -28.77 21.83 16.96
CA LEU A 333 -28.88 20.44 17.36
C LEU A 333 -27.65 19.62 16.93
N ILE A 334 -27.19 19.79 15.69
CA ILE A 334 -25.96 19.16 15.19
C ILE A 334 -24.75 19.59 16.04
N ARG A 335 -24.62 20.89 16.32
CA ARG A 335 -23.54 21.42 17.16
C ARG A 335 -23.55 20.82 18.57
N LYS A 336 -24.74 20.73 19.19
CA LYS A 336 -24.93 20.09 20.51
C LYS A 336 -24.49 18.62 20.48
N ASN A 337 -24.87 17.88 19.45
CA ASN A 337 -24.50 16.47 19.32
C ASN A 337 -23.00 16.26 19.14
N TYR A 338 -22.33 17.10 18.35
CA TYR A 338 -20.87 17.06 18.25
C TYR A 338 -20.19 17.20 19.61
N TRP A 339 -20.67 18.12 20.45
CA TRP A 339 -20.13 18.33 21.79
C TRP A 339 -20.40 17.14 22.71
N GLN A 340 -21.62 16.61 22.72
CA GLN A 340 -21.97 15.44 23.54
C GLN A 340 -21.16 14.20 23.16
N MET A 341 -20.96 13.96 21.87
CA MET A 341 -20.23 12.79 21.37
C MET A 341 -18.74 12.77 21.76
N GLN A 342 -18.12 13.93 21.97
CA GLN A 342 -16.75 13.99 22.47
C GLN A 342 -16.64 13.50 23.92
N ASN A 343 -17.73 13.61 24.69
CA ASN A 343 -17.76 13.31 26.12
C ASN A 343 -18.24 11.88 26.46
N THR A 344 -18.82 11.14 25.52
CA THR A 344 -19.32 9.78 25.78
C THR A 344 -18.19 8.76 25.94
N LYS A 345 -18.23 7.91 26.97
CA LYS A 345 -17.18 6.90 27.22
C LYS A 345 -17.30 5.64 26.36
N HIS A 346 -18.53 5.24 25.99
CA HIS A 346 -18.79 3.98 25.31
C HIS A 346 -18.62 4.04 23.79
N ILE A 347 -17.93 3.06 23.23
CA ILE A 347 -17.76 2.86 21.78
C ILE A 347 -18.36 1.51 21.43
N LYS A 348 -19.48 1.49 20.70
CA LYS A 348 -20.17 0.25 20.30
C LYS A 348 -19.87 -0.15 18.86
N SER A 349 -19.56 0.83 18.00
CA SER A 349 -19.29 0.61 16.58
C SER A 349 -18.00 1.30 16.10
N GLN A 350 -17.51 0.88 14.93
CA GLN A 350 -16.41 1.56 14.23
C GLN A 350 -16.73 3.02 13.87
N PHE A 351 -18.00 3.32 13.60
CA PHE A 351 -18.43 4.68 13.32
C PHE A 351 -18.47 5.52 14.59
N ASP A 352 -18.74 4.92 15.76
CA ASP A 352 -18.62 5.61 17.06
C ASP A 352 -17.15 5.99 17.33
N PHE A 353 -16.24 5.06 17.04
CA PHE A 353 -14.79 5.31 17.15
C PHE A 353 -14.37 6.48 16.25
N GLU A 354 -14.72 6.42 14.97
CA GLU A 354 -14.36 7.46 14.01
C GLU A 354 -14.92 8.82 14.44
N ARG A 355 -16.21 8.89 14.79
CA ARG A 355 -16.87 10.15 15.20
C ARG A 355 -16.23 10.76 16.44
N LYS A 356 -15.93 9.94 17.45
CA LYS A 356 -15.33 10.39 18.72
C LYS A 356 -13.91 10.94 18.51
N PHE A 357 -13.08 10.23 17.74
CA PHE A 357 -11.67 10.60 17.55
C PHE A 357 -11.40 11.44 16.29
N ARG A 358 -12.45 11.79 15.54
CA ARG A 358 -12.37 12.54 14.28
C ARG A 358 -11.49 13.80 14.35
N HIS A 359 -11.64 14.57 15.43
CA HIS A 359 -10.90 15.82 15.61
C HIS A 359 -9.38 15.59 15.70
N PHE A 360 -8.94 14.51 16.34
CA PHE A 360 -7.53 14.13 16.42
C PHE A 360 -6.93 13.68 15.08
N PHE A 361 -7.74 13.21 14.13
CA PHE A 361 -7.25 12.80 12.81
C PHE A 361 -6.77 13.99 11.95
N THR A 362 -7.13 15.21 12.34
CA THR A 362 -6.75 16.45 11.64
C THR A 362 -5.65 17.24 12.34
N ASP A 363 -5.20 16.78 13.51
CA ASP A 363 -4.12 17.41 14.28
C ASP A 363 -2.76 16.81 13.89
N GLN A 364 -1.75 17.67 13.70
CA GLN A 364 -0.39 17.28 13.34
C GLN A 364 0.55 17.18 14.54
N ASN A 365 0.08 17.47 15.76
CA ASN A 365 0.94 17.39 16.93
C ASN A 365 1.53 15.97 17.12
N GLN A 366 2.84 15.87 17.36
CA GLN A 366 3.58 14.59 17.44
C GLN A 366 3.08 13.70 18.60
N GLU A 367 2.72 14.28 19.74
CA GLU A 367 2.13 13.50 20.83
C GLU A 367 0.78 12.89 20.42
N ASN A 368 -0.02 13.66 19.68
CA ASN A 368 -1.32 13.22 19.20
C ASN A 368 -1.18 12.14 18.12
N LYS A 369 -0.09 12.14 17.32
CA LYS A 369 0.25 11.05 16.38
C LYS A 369 0.32 9.70 17.09
N VAL A 370 1.13 9.59 18.14
CA VAL A 370 1.34 8.32 18.85
C VAL A 370 0.06 7.91 19.58
N LYS A 371 -0.62 8.85 20.22
CA LYS A 371 -1.92 8.62 20.88
C LYS A 371 -2.94 8.04 19.90
N VAL A 372 -3.12 8.64 18.72
CA VAL A 372 -4.07 8.17 17.70
C VAL A 372 -3.71 6.78 17.18
N LEU A 373 -2.45 6.50 16.85
CA LEU A 373 -2.03 5.18 16.39
C LEU A 373 -2.21 4.10 17.47
N ASN A 374 -2.00 4.45 18.73
CA ASN A 374 -2.27 3.58 19.87
C ASN A 374 -3.78 3.35 20.07
N LEU A 375 -4.64 4.33 19.78
CA LEU A 375 -6.08 4.15 19.76
C LEU A 375 -6.48 3.16 18.65
N PHE A 376 -6.02 3.36 17.41
CA PHE A 376 -6.27 2.39 16.33
C PHE A 376 -5.86 0.96 16.73
N LYS A 377 -4.69 0.81 17.37
CA LYS A 377 -4.21 -0.47 17.92
C LYS A 377 -5.15 -1.04 18.98
N LYS A 378 -5.51 -0.25 20.01
CA LYS A 378 -6.37 -0.69 21.12
C LYS A 378 -7.71 -1.19 20.61
N TYR A 379 -8.33 -0.46 19.68
CA TYR A 379 -9.64 -0.82 19.12
C TYR A 379 -9.56 -1.99 18.14
N TRP A 380 -8.49 -2.11 17.35
CA TRP A 380 -8.29 -3.26 16.46
C TRP A 380 -8.22 -4.60 17.22
N ASN A 381 -7.67 -4.57 18.44
CA ASN A 381 -7.55 -5.75 19.29
C ASN A 381 -8.82 -6.01 20.12
N SER A 382 -9.75 -5.06 20.20
CA SER A 382 -11.01 -5.23 20.93
C SER A 382 -11.96 -6.15 20.16
N SER A 383 -12.69 -7.01 20.86
CA SER A 383 -13.75 -7.85 20.28
C SER A 383 -14.97 -7.03 19.81
N LEU A 384 -15.11 -5.81 20.31
CA LEU A 384 -16.25 -4.90 20.06
C LEU A 384 -16.30 -4.39 18.62
N VAL A 385 -15.13 -4.21 17.98
CA VAL A 385 -15.07 -3.80 16.58
C VAL A 385 -14.95 -5.07 15.75
N GLN A 386 -16.05 -5.48 15.10
CA GLN A 386 -15.94 -6.44 14.00
C GLN A 386 -14.85 -5.92 13.07
N LYS A 387 -13.78 -6.71 12.90
CA LYS A 387 -12.64 -6.34 12.05
C LYS A 387 -13.22 -6.01 10.68
N ASP A 388 -13.26 -4.73 10.34
CA ASP A 388 -13.79 -4.21 9.07
C ASP A 388 -12.63 -3.58 8.29
N ARG A 389 -12.64 -3.76 6.97
CA ARG A 389 -11.65 -3.16 6.08
C ARG A 389 -11.75 -1.63 6.06
N LEU A 390 -12.92 -1.03 6.33
CA LEU A 390 -13.07 0.43 6.34
C LEU A 390 -12.18 1.09 7.40
N PHE A 391 -12.06 0.46 8.58
CA PHE A 391 -11.16 0.90 9.65
C PHE A 391 -9.69 0.94 9.19
N VAL A 392 -9.26 -0.07 8.41
CA VAL A 392 -7.90 -0.12 7.84
C VAL A 392 -7.70 0.99 6.80
N VAL A 393 -8.74 1.33 6.03
CA VAL A 393 -8.70 2.44 5.07
C VAL A 393 -8.53 3.79 5.78
N TRP A 394 -9.21 4.01 6.91
CA TRP A 394 -9.00 5.21 7.73
C TRP A 394 -7.58 5.25 8.33
N GLU A 395 -7.09 4.15 8.90
CA GLU A 395 -5.72 4.05 9.45
C GLU A 395 -4.68 4.36 8.35
N PHE A 396 -4.90 3.86 7.12
CA PHE A 396 -4.06 4.14 5.95
C PHE A 396 -4.01 5.62 5.61
N TYR A 397 -5.16 6.28 5.46
CA TYR A 397 -5.20 7.70 5.10
C TYR A 397 -4.63 8.60 6.21
N TYR A 398 -4.79 8.19 7.47
CA TYR A 398 -4.14 8.88 8.59
C TYR A 398 -2.61 8.77 8.51
N CYS A 399 -2.06 7.58 8.25
CA CYS A 399 -0.61 7.41 8.06
C CYS A 399 -0.07 8.22 6.88
N LEU A 400 -0.83 8.32 5.77
CA LEU A 400 -0.48 9.18 4.64
C LEU A 400 -0.50 10.67 5.00
N TYR A 401 -1.44 11.10 5.84
CA TYR A 401 -1.47 12.48 6.35
C TYR A 401 -0.23 12.80 7.18
N LEU A 402 0.24 11.83 7.96
CA LEU A 402 1.49 11.89 8.73
C LEU A 402 2.76 11.81 7.88
N LYS A 403 2.63 11.73 6.54
CA LYS A 403 3.72 11.55 5.57
C LYS A 403 4.54 10.27 5.77
N ASP A 404 4.00 9.26 6.45
CA ASP A 404 4.64 7.95 6.64
C ASP A 404 4.01 6.92 5.70
N GLU A 405 4.49 6.91 4.45
CA GLU A 405 3.98 5.99 3.43
C GLU A 405 4.31 4.52 3.74
N ARG A 406 5.45 4.24 4.38
CA ARG A 406 5.82 2.87 4.77
C ARG A 406 4.83 2.32 5.79
N LEU A 407 4.55 3.09 6.84
CA LEU A 407 3.57 2.69 7.85
C LEU A 407 2.19 2.52 7.21
N ALA A 408 1.78 3.44 6.33
CA ALA A 408 0.51 3.33 5.61
C ALA A 408 0.40 1.99 4.87
N ARG A 409 1.42 1.60 4.09
CA ARG A 409 1.44 0.31 3.37
C ARG A 409 1.39 -0.89 4.30
N ILE A 410 2.08 -0.84 5.44
CA ILE A 410 2.02 -1.90 6.46
C ILE A 410 0.60 -2.02 7.04
N LYS A 411 -0.06 -0.90 7.35
CA LYS A 411 -1.45 -0.94 7.85
C LYS A 411 -2.40 -1.50 6.78
N LEU A 412 -2.22 -1.10 5.53
CA LEU A 412 -2.99 -1.58 4.39
C LEU A 412 -2.89 -3.11 4.22
N SER A 413 -1.75 -3.72 4.54
CA SER A 413 -1.56 -5.18 4.45
C SER A 413 -2.56 -6.00 5.28
N LYS A 414 -3.18 -5.39 6.31
CA LYS A 414 -4.20 -6.02 7.16
C LYS A 414 -5.50 -6.35 6.40
N ILE A 415 -5.76 -5.70 5.26
CA ILE A 415 -6.97 -5.86 4.43
C ILE A 415 -7.22 -7.31 4.03
N SER A 416 -6.16 -8.08 3.75
CA SER A 416 -6.22 -9.47 3.32
C SER A 416 -6.95 -10.41 4.30
N LYS A 417 -7.19 -9.98 5.55
CA LYS A 417 -7.70 -10.81 6.64
C LYS A 417 -9.20 -10.61 6.93
N VAL A 418 -9.88 -9.75 6.17
CA VAL A 418 -11.19 -9.21 6.56
C VAL A 418 -12.19 -9.30 5.40
N LYS A 419 -13.47 -9.56 5.67
CA LYS A 419 -14.55 -9.52 4.65
C LYS A 419 -14.86 -8.07 4.27
N SER A 420 -15.31 -7.83 3.04
CA SER A 420 -15.52 -6.47 2.53
C SER A 420 -16.90 -6.26 1.94
N SER A 421 -17.38 -5.01 2.05
CA SER A 421 -18.46 -4.51 1.23
C SER A 421 -17.91 -4.01 -0.11
N PHE A 422 -18.79 -3.91 -1.10
CA PHE A 422 -18.46 -3.42 -2.43
C PHE A 422 -17.91 -1.97 -2.40
N GLU A 423 -18.43 -1.12 -1.52
CA GLU A 423 -17.90 0.23 -1.28
C GLU A 423 -16.43 0.18 -0.91
N VAL A 424 -16.07 -0.64 0.09
CA VAL A 424 -14.71 -0.72 0.60
C VAL A 424 -13.77 -1.27 -0.47
N ASP A 425 -14.21 -2.24 -1.27
CA ASP A 425 -13.43 -2.76 -2.39
C ASP A 425 -13.05 -1.68 -3.42
N ILE A 426 -13.99 -0.79 -3.77
CA ILE A 426 -13.70 0.35 -4.66
C ILE A 426 -12.63 1.25 -4.04
N LYS A 427 -12.72 1.52 -2.73
CA LYS A 427 -11.77 2.40 -2.03
C LYS A 427 -10.38 1.78 -1.96
N VAL A 428 -10.31 0.50 -1.62
CA VAL A 428 -9.07 -0.26 -1.57
C VAL A 428 -8.44 -0.34 -2.97
N TRP A 429 -9.23 -0.61 -4.00
CA TRP A 429 -8.77 -0.59 -5.38
C TRP A 429 -8.21 0.78 -5.78
N LYS A 430 -8.90 1.88 -5.44
CA LYS A 430 -8.41 3.25 -5.68
C LYS A 430 -7.07 3.51 -5.00
N ILE A 431 -6.89 3.01 -3.78
CA ILE A 431 -5.63 3.10 -3.05
C ILE A 431 -4.53 2.34 -3.81
N PHE A 432 -4.77 1.11 -4.25
CA PHE A 432 -3.79 0.35 -5.01
C PHE A 432 -3.42 1.00 -6.34
N ASN A 433 -4.42 1.46 -7.09
CA ASN A 433 -4.19 2.18 -8.33
C ASN A 433 -3.40 3.48 -8.08
N TRP A 434 -3.66 4.19 -6.98
CA TRP A 434 -2.88 5.36 -6.60
C TRP A 434 -1.41 5.01 -6.25
N LEU A 435 -1.18 3.93 -5.49
CA LEU A 435 0.16 3.46 -5.14
C LEU A 435 0.94 3.00 -6.38
N ALA A 436 0.30 2.29 -7.31
CA ALA A 436 0.91 1.79 -8.54
C ALA A 436 1.31 2.90 -9.52
N ASN A 437 0.52 3.97 -9.59
CA ASN A 437 0.80 5.10 -10.49
C ASN A 437 1.86 6.07 -9.94
N ARG A 438 2.35 5.88 -8.70
CA ARG A 438 3.30 6.79 -8.04
C ARG A 438 4.76 6.45 -8.37
N LYS A 439 5.12 6.45 -9.66
CA LYS A 439 6.46 6.04 -10.13
C LYS A 439 7.61 6.98 -9.73
N ASN A 440 7.36 8.29 -9.62
CA ASN A 440 8.45 9.28 -9.51
C ASN A 440 8.96 9.55 -8.08
N LYS A 441 8.42 8.87 -7.06
CA LYS A 441 8.83 9.01 -5.65
C LYS A 441 8.68 7.67 -4.92
N LEU A 442 9.30 6.62 -5.48
CA LEU A 442 9.34 5.32 -4.82
C LEU A 442 10.19 5.43 -3.55
N LEU A 443 9.76 4.73 -2.51
CA LEU A 443 10.56 4.58 -1.28
C LEU A 443 11.77 3.69 -1.60
N PRO A 444 12.98 3.95 -1.07
CA PRO A 444 14.19 3.19 -1.39
C PRO A 444 14.06 1.66 -1.25
N ASP A 445 13.36 1.20 -0.21
CA ASP A 445 13.07 -0.22 0.05
C ASP A 445 12.12 -0.84 -0.98
N ILE A 446 11.21 -0.07 -1.55
CA ILE A 446 10.28 -0.52 -2.58
C ILE A 446 10.95 -0.45 -3.95
N ASP A 447 11.72 0.59 -4.20
CA ASP A 447 12.55 0.72 -5.40
C ASP A 447 13.52 -0.45 -5.52
N TYR A 448 14.16 -0.82 -4.41
CA TYR A 448 15.01 -2.02 -4.34
C TYR A 448 14.26 -3.31 -4.66
N LEU A 449 13.00 -3.48 -4.24
CA LEU A 449 12.21 -4.65 -4.63
C LEU A 449 11.86 -4.67 -6.12
N TYR A 450 11.50 -3.52 -6.69
CA TYR A 450 11.29 -3.42 -8.14
C TYR A 450 12.59 -3.69 -8.90
N TYR A 451 13.73 -3.21 -8.39
CA TYR A 451 15.04 -3.55 -8.90
C TYR A 451 15.27 -5.06 -8.89
N LEU A 452 15.07 -5.74 -7.75
CA LEU A 452 15.25 -7.19 -7.65
C LEU A 452 14.39 -7.96 -8.65
N LYS A 453 13.14 -7.51 -8.85
CA LYS A 453 12.23 -8.08 -9.85
C LYS A 453 12.81 -7.91 -11.27
N ASP A 454 13.05 -6.67 -11.69
CA ASP A 454 13.55 -6.35 -13.03
C ASP A 454 14.91 -7.02 -13.30
N PHE A 455 15.78 -7.04 -12.29
CA PHE A 455 17.09 -7.69 -12.33
C PHE A 455 16.97 -9.22 -12.49
N SER A 456 16.06 -9.85 -11.76
CA SER A 456 15.83 -11.30 -11.90
C SER A 456 15.34 -11.68 -13.29
N GLN A 457 14.48 -10.84 -13.89
CA GLN A 457 14.00 -11.03 -15.26
C GLN A 457 15.15 -10.88 -16.26
N ALA A 458 15.94 -9.82 -16.16
CA ALA A 458 17.11 -9.60 -17.02
C ALA A 458 18.10 -10.78 -16.93
N LYS A 459 18.39 -11.25 -15.72
CA LYS A 459 19.30 -12.39 -15.50
C LYS A 459 18.78 -13.71 -16.12
N LYS A 460 17.47 -13.97 -16.05
CA LYS A 460 16.86 -15.16 -16.70
C LYS A 460 16.97 -15.09 -18.23
N MET A 461 16.81 -13.90 -18.80
CA MET A 461 16.99 -13.70 -20.24
C MET A 461 18.45 -13.91 -20.65
N ASP A 462 19.39 -13.36 -19.86
CA ASP A 462 20.83 -13.53 -20.08
C ASP A 462 21.24 -15.01 -19.99
N GLU A 463 20.77 -15.75 -18.98
CA GLU A 463 21.00 -17.19 -18.85
C GLU A 463 20.46 -17.97 -20.06
N LYS A 464 19.26 -17.63 -20.53
CA LYS A 464 18.65 -18.24 -21.72
C LYS A 464 19.47 -17.95 -22.98
N LEU A 465 20.02 -16.74 -23.12
CA LEU A 465 20.92 -16.39 -24.20
C LEU A 465 22.23 -17.19 -24.10
N CYS A 466 22.85 -17.29 -22.93
CA CYS A 466 24.05 -18.10 -22.74
C CYS A 466 23.82 -19.57 -23.15
N ILE A 467 22.71 -20.18 -22.74
CA ILE A 467 22.34 -21.54 -23.17
C ILE A 467 22.16 -21.62 -24.68
N MET A 468 21.60 -20.59 -25.31
CA MET A 468 21.43 -20.52 -26.77
C MET A 468 22.76 -20.39 -27.50
N LEU A 469 23.68 -19.57 -26.99
CA LEU A 469 25.03 -19.42 -27.52
C LEU A 469 25.82 -20.73 -27.39
N VAL A 470 25.71 -21.43 -26.26
CA VAL A 470 26.31 -22.78 -26.10
C VAL A 470 25.72 -23.75 -27.13
N LYS A 471 24.40 -23.77 -27.32
CA LYS A 471 23.77 -24.61 -28.35
C LYS A 471 24.27 -24.29 -29.76
N LEU A 472 24.42 -23.00 -30.07
CA LEU A 472 24.98 -22.54 -31.33
C LEU A 472 26.43 -23.03 -31.50
N CYS A 473 27.29 -22.85 -30.49
CA CYS A 473 28.65 -23.37 -30.50
C CYS A 473 28.69 -24.90 -30.66
N THR A 474 27.84 -25.65 -29.95
CA THR A 474 27.80 -27.11 -30.07
C THR A 474 27.34 -27.60 -31.44
N GLU A 475 26.42 -26.88 -32.09
CA GLU A 475 26.01 -27.18 -33.47
C GLU A 475 27.15 -26.85 -34.44
N PHE A 476 27.83 -25.72 -34.27
CA PHE A 476 29.01 -25.35 -35.04
C PHE A 476 30.14 -26.39 -34.93
N SER A 477 30.36 -26.93 -33.73
CA SER A 477 31.38 -27.96 -33.47
C SER A 477 30.90 -29.40 -33.75
N SER A 478 29.68 -29.59 -34.25
CA SER A 478 29.16 -30.92 -34.55
C SER A 478 29.83 -31.51 -35.81
N LYS A 479 29.85 -32.84 -35.92
CA LYS A 479 30.44 -33.53 -37.09
C LYS A 479 29.69 -33.25 -38.41
N SER A 480 28.43 -32.82 -38.33
CA SER A 480 27.57 -32.54 -39.49
C SER A 480 26.65 -31.34 -39.19
N PRO A 481 27.19 -30.10 -39.16
CA PRO A 481 26.44 -28.91 -38.79
C PRO A 481 25.32 -28.65 -39.80
N LYS A 482 24.09 -28.45 -39.30
CA LYS A 482 22.95 -28.10 -40.16
C LYS A 482 22.88 -26.59 -40.34
N ILE A 483 23.20 -26.10 -41.54
CA ILE A 483 23.22 -24.66 -41.89
C ILE A 483 21.89 -23.98 -41.52
N GLU A 484 20.74 -24.59 -41.84
CA GLU A 484 19.42 -24.03 -41.48
C GLU A 484 19.24 -23.85 -39.96
N LYS A 485 19.75 -24.79 -39.16
CA LYS A 485 19.66 -24.75 -37.70
C LYS A 485 20.57 -23.66 -37.15
N LEU A 486 21.77 -23.50 -37.72
CA LEU A 486 22.68 -22.40 -37.40
C LEU A 486 22.05 -21.04 -37.70
N ILE A 487 21.50 -20.84 -38.90
CA ILE A 487 20.82 -19.58 -39.26
C ILE A 487 19.68 -19.26 -38.29
N LYS A 488 18.84 -20.26 -37.96
CA LYS A 488 17.75 -20.09 -36.98
C LYS A 488 18.27 -19.71 -35.60
N LEU A 489 19.32 -20.38 -35.10
CA LEU A 489 19.91 -20.07 -33.80
C LEU A 489 20.58 -18.70 -33.77
N THR A 490 21.30 -18.31 -34.83
CA THR A 490 21.96 -17.00 -34.96
C THR A 490 20.95 -15.86 -34.98
N ASN A 491 19.90 -15.98 -35.78
CA ASN A 491 18.85 -14.95 -35.84
C ASN A 491 18.14 -14.79 -34.50
N LYS A 492 17.88 -15.92 -33.81
CA LYS A 492 17.27 -15.89 -32.49
C LYS A 492 18.20 -15.26 -31.44
N ALA A 493 19.49 -15.63 -31.44
CA ALA A 493 20.47 -15.05 -30.53
C ALA A 493 20.63 -13.53 -30.76
N SER A 494 20.68 -13.08 -32.02
CA SER A 494 20.74 -11.67 -32.38
C SER A 494 19.52 -10.88 -31.86
N SER A 495 18.32 -11.43 -32.03
CA SER A 495 17.09 -10.83 -31.48
C SER A 495 17.14 -10.72 -29.95
N GLU A 496 17.56 -11.78 -29.26
CA GLU A 496 17.61 -11.80 -27.79
C GLU A 496 18.72 -10.88 -27.26
N ILE A 497 19.86 -10.76 -27.96
CA ILE A 497 20.93 -9.79 -27.61
C ILE A 497 20.39 -8.36 -27.64
N ASN A 498 19.63 -7.98 -28.66
CA ASN A 498 19.05 -6.64 -28.76
C ASN A 498 18.05 -6.40 -27.63
N GLU A 499 17.18 -7.37 -27.35
CA GLU A 499 16.18 -7.28 -26.26
C GLU A 499 16.85 -7.17 -24.88
N ILE A 500 17.89 -7.97 -24.61
CA ILE A 500 18.66 -7.93 -23.35
C ILE A 500 19.40 -6.60 -23.22
N THR A 501 19.96 -6.07 -24.33
CA THR A 501 20.64 -4.77 -24.34
C THR A 501 19.68 -3.64 -23.95
N GLU A 502 18.49 -3.61 -24.53
CA GLU A 502 17.44 -2.64 -24.17
C GLU A 502 17.01 -2.80 -22.71
N ASN A 503 16.84 -4.04 -22.24
CA ASN A 503 16.45 -4.32 -20.86
C ASN A 503 17.51 -3.86 -19.85
N TYR A 504 18.80 -4.14 -20.07
CA TYR A 504 19.88 -3.66 -19.20
C TYR A 504 20.00 -2.13 -19.21
N LYS A 505 19.80 -1.51 -20.38
CA LYS A 505 19.74 -0.05 -20.49
C LYS A 505 18.59 0.53 -19.65
N LEU A 506 17.38 -0.01 -19.79
CA LEU A 506 16.23 0.39 -18.97
C LEU A 506 16.47 0.14 -17.47
N LEU A 507 17.08 -0.98 -17.11
CA LEU A 507 17.40 -1.34 -15.73
C LEU A 507 18.36 -0.32 -15.10
N THR A 508 19.44 0.04 -15.80
CA THR A 508 20.44 1.01 -15.30
C THR A 508 19.97 2.46 -15.32
N GLU A 509 19.04 2.81 -16.22
CA GLU A 509 18.38 4.13 -16.25
C GLU A 509 17.34 4.28 -15.12
N LYS A 510 16.56 3.23 -14.87
CA LYS A 510 15.51 3.21 -13.85
C LYS A 510 16.07 3.08 -12.43
N HIS A 511 17.06 2.20 -12.24
CA HIS A 511 17.62 1.86 -10.94
C HIS A 511 19.11 2.23 -10.87
N LYS A 512 19.49 3.05 -9.89
CA LYS A 512 20.89 3.46 -9.68
C LYS A 512 21.65 2.45 -8.82
N ASN A 513 21.67 1.18 -9.24
CA ASN A 513 22.31 0.08 -8.53
C ASN A 513 23.59 -0.40 -9.22
N LEU A 514 24.70 -0.48 -8.48
CA LEU A 514 26.03 -0.84 -8.99
C LEU A 514 26.08 -2.22 -9.68
N GLU A 515 25.36 -3.20 -9.15
CA GLU A 515 25.35 -4.57 -9.69
C GLU A 515 24.76 -4.61 -11.10
N SER A 516 23.78 -3.75 -11.39
CA SER A 516 23.19 -3.62 -12.73
C SER A 516 24.18 -3.07 -13.75
N TYR A 517 24.96 -2.05 -13.34
CA TYR A 517 25.99 -1.48 -14.20
C TYR A 517 27.11 -2.49 -14.49
N GLU A 518 27.46 -3.33 -13.51
CA GLU A 518 28.47 -4.38 -13.67
C GLU A 518 28.06 -5.46 -14.66
N LEU A 519 26.82 -5.96 -14.53
CA LEU A 519 26.30 -6.93 -15.50
C LEU A 519 26.18 -6.33 -16.89
N TYR A 520 25.69 -5.08 -16.99
CA TYR A 520 25.56 -4.44 -18.30
C TYR A 520 26.91 -4.17 -18.95
N GLU A 521 27.89 -3.69 -18.19
CA GLU A 521 29.28 -3.52 -18.62
C GLU A 521 29.86 -4.85 -19.13
N SER A 522 29.75 -5.92 -18.34
CA SER A 522 30.26 -7.23 -18.71
C SER A 522 29.55 -7.83 -19.92
N PHE A 523 28.24 -7.63 -20.05
CA PHE A 523 27.47 -8.07 -21.21
C PHE A 523 27.91 -7.35 -22.48
N LEU A 524 28.08 -6.03 -22.41
CA LEU A 524 28.56 -5.24 -23.54
C LEU A 524 29.96 -5.67 -23.98
N GLU A 525 30.86 -5.87 -23.03
CA GLU A 525 32.24 -6.26 -23.29
C GLU A 525 32.36 -7.70 -23.80
N ASN A 526 31.75 -8.66 -23.12
CA ASN A 526 31.99 -10.08 -23.37
C ASN A 526 31.06 -10.69 -24.43
N ILE A 527 29.83 -10.20 -24.57
CA ILE A 527 28.84 -10.77 -25.49
C ILE A 527 28.73 -9.94 -26.76
N THR A 528 28.61 -8.61 -26.64
CA THR A 528 28.43 -7.73 -27.81
C THR A 528 29.73 -7.16 -28.38
N ASN A 529 30.85 -7.32 -27.66
CA ASN A 529 32.16 -6.76 -28.00
C ASN A 529 32.15 -5.22 -28.20
N ASN A 530 31.25 -4.51 -27.50
CA ASN A 530 31.09 -3.06 -27.60
C ASN A 530 31.86 -2.34 -26.48
N HIS A 531 33.18 -2.35 -26.58
CA HIS A 531 34.07 -1.73 -25.57
C HIS A 531 33.83 -0.22 -25.39
N GLY A 532 33.33 0.48 -26.42
CA GLY A 532 33.05 1.91 -26.36
C GLY A 532 31.92 2.23 -25.38
N GLU A 533 30.79 1.55 -25.53
CA GLU A 533 29.66 1.69 -24.60
C GLU A 533 29.99 1.14 -23.22
N ALA A 534 30.69 0.01 -23.12
CA ALA A 534 31.12 -0.55 -21.83
C ALA A 534 31.93 0.47 -21.01
N LYS A 535 32.86 1.21 -21.65
CA LYS A 535 33.61 2.31 -21.00
C LYS A 535 32.71 3.43 -20.49
N ILE A 536 31.64 3.77 -21.20
CA ILE A 536 30.67 4.80 -20.78
C ILE A 536 29.92 4.32 -19.52
N ILE A 537 29.45 3.08 -19.53
CA ILE A 537 28.78 2.45 -18.38
C ILE A 537 29.72 2.38 -17.17
N ASN A 538 30.98 2.01 -17.37
CA ASN A 538 31.98 1.98 -16.31
C ASN A 538 32.26 3.36 -15.70
N ARG A 539 32.30 4.43 -16.51
CA ARG A 539 32.40 5.81 -16.01
C ARG A 539 31.19 6.18 -15.14
N LYS A 540 29.98 5.82 -15.56
CA LYS A 540 28.75 6.05 -14.76
C LYS A 540 28.78 5.29 -13.44
N LYS A 541 29.17 4.01 -13.47
CA LYS A 541 29.39 3.15 -12.29
C LYS A 541 30.37 3.78 -11.31
N SER A 542 31.50 4.30 -11.80
CA SER A 542 32.51 4.97 -10.99
C SER A 542 31.96 6.22 -10.30
N GLY A 543 31.14 7.03 -11.00
CA GLY A 543 30.47 8.19 -10.41
C GLY A 543 29.51 7.83 -9.26
N ILE A 544 28.81 6.70 -9.38
CA ILE A 544 27.91 6.19 -8.32
C ILE A 544 28.72 5.72 -7.10
N ASN A 545 29.85 5.02 -7.31
CA ASN A 545 30.73 4.60 -6.22
C ASN A 545 31.28 5.78 -5.42
N CYS A 546 31.68 6.87 -6.09
CA CYS A 546 32.13 8.09 -5.40
C CYS A 546 31.03 8.73 -4.56
N PHE A 547 29.77 8.72 -5.04
CA PHE A 547 28.63 9.25 -4.32
C PHE A 547 28.32 8.44 -3.05
N TYR A 548 28.40 7.12 -3.12
CA TYR A 548 28.18 6.26 -1.93
C TYR A 548 29.34 6.29 -0.95
N GLY A 549 30.57 6.54 -1.40
CA GLY A 549 31.75 6.64 -0.53
C GLY A 549 31.83 7.95 0.29
N GLN A 550 31.08 8.99 -0.08
CA GLN A 550 31.10 10.29 0.59
C GLN A 550 29.99 10.51 1.64
N ASN A 551 28.94 9.67 1.67
CA ASN A 551 27.82 9.86 2.59
C ASN A 551 28.04 9.11 3.92
N ASN A 552 27.53 9.68 5.04
CA ASN A 552 27.64 9.17 6.41
C ASN A 552 27.32 7.66 6.54
N GLU A 553 27.96 6.96 7.48
CA GLU A 553 27.81 5.50 7.73
C GLU A 553 26.34 5.04 7.82
N ASP A 554 25.45 5.82 8.46
CA ASP A 554 24.03 5.49 8.57
C ASP A 554 23.30 5.49 7.21
N SER A 555 23.68 6.37 6.29
CA SER A 555 23.10 6.45 4.94
C SER A 555 23.56 5.32 4.03
N TYR A 556 24.72 4.71 4.32
CA TYR A 556 25.27 3.61 3.53
C TYR A 556 24.38 2.37 3.63
N LEU A 557 23.92 2.03 4.84
CA LEU A 557 22.99 0.93 5.09
C LEU A 557 21.62 1.12 4.45
N GLU A 558 21.19 2.36 4.22
CA GLU A 558 19.88 2.66 3.60
C GLU A 558 19.88 2.50 2.08
N ASN A 559 21.05 2.53 1.44
CA ASN A 559 21.20 2.57 -0.01
C ASN A 559 21.51 1.20 -0.65
N TYR A 560 21.54 0.13 0.15
CA TYR A 560 21.74 -1.25 -0.33
C TYR A 560 22.96 -1.43 -1.26
N GLY A 561 24.09 -0.81 -0.90
CA GLY A 561 25.33 -0.89 -1.66
C GLY A 561 25.91 -2.30 -1.74
N LYS A 562 26.81 -2.53 -2.72
CA LYS A 562 27.42 -3.84 -3.04
C LYS A 562 28.14 -4.51 -1.86
N GLY A 563 28.58 -3.74 -0.86
CA GLY A 563 29.27 -4.26 0.33
C GLY A 563 28.34 -4.89 1.38
N LEU A 564 27.03 -4.69 1.27
CA LEU A 564 26.06 -5.05 2.31
C LEU A 564 25.41 -6.42 2.06
N GLY A 565 25.28 -7.20 3.13
CA GLY A 565 24.37 -8.32 3.16
C GLY A 565 22.93 -7.83 3.25
N VAL A 566 22.05 -8.31 2.37
CA VAL A 566 20.62 -7.99 2.36
C VAL A 566 19.82 -9.27 2.47
N ILE A 567 18.87 -9.31 3.40
CA ILE A 567 17.93 -10.43 3.62
C ILE A 567 16.51 -9.89 3.68
N LEU A 568 15.60 -10.56 2.98
CA LEU A 568 14.16 -10.33 3.02
C LEU A 568 13.46 -11.47 3.77
N ILE A 569 12.77 -11.13 4.85
CA ILE A 569 12.04 -12.08 5.69
C ILE A 569 10.52 -11.85 5.51
N SER A 570 9.81 -12.90 5.11
CA SER A 570 8.37 -12.86 4.90
C SER A 570 7.59 -12.65 6.19
N CYS A 571 6.57 -11.81 6.15
CA CYS A 571 5.56 -11.69 7.21
C CYS A 571 4.17 -12.16 6.76
N SER A 572 4.07 -12.80 5.60
CA SER A 572 2.82 -13.37 5.08
C SER A 572 2.37 -14.57 5.91
N LYS A 573 1.06 -14.84 5.98
CA LYS A 573 0.53 -15.93 6.83
C LYS A 573 1.10 -17.31 6.47
N ALA A 574 1.21 -17.58 5.16
CA ALA A 574 1.65 -18.89 4.66
C ALA A 574 3.15 -19.13 4.87
N THR A 575 3.96 -18.07 4.81
CA THR A 575 5.42 -18.15 4.82
C THR A 575 6.04 -17.37 5.98
N PHE A 576 5.30 -17.19 7.08
CA PHE A 576 5.72 -16.29 8.17
C PHE A 576 7.09 -16.69 8.73
N GLY A 577 8.05 -15.77 8.64
CA GLY A 577 9.40 -15.98 9.12
C GLY A 577 10.30 -16.79 8.18
N SER A 578 9.90 -17.08 6.95
CA SER A 578 10.83 -17.63 5.96
C SER A 578 11.68 -16.53 5.33
N ILE A 579 12.94 -16.85 5.02
CA ILE A 579 13.81 -16.00 4.21
C ILE A 579 13.39 -16.17 2.75
N ILE A 580 12.83 -15.11 2.14
CA ILE A 580 12.38 -15.14 0.74
C ILE A 580 13.55 -14.89 -0.21
N TYR A 581 14.47 -14.03 0.21
CA TYR A 581 15.60 -13.61 -0.61
C TYR A 581 16.79 -13.27 0.28
N LEU A 582 17.98 -13.57 -0.23
CA LEU A 582 19.23 -13.01 0.24
C LEU A 582 20.16 -12.76 -0.94
N ASN A 583 21.00 -11.73 -0.83
CA ASN A 583 22.02 -11.48 -1.84
C ASN A 583 23.28 -12.33 -1.60
N GLU A 584 24.12 -12.47 -2.63
CA GLU A 584 25.37 -13.25 -2.54
C GLU A 584 26.29 -12.75 -1.41
N LYS A 585 26.28 -11.44 -1.14
CA LYS A 585 27.05 -10.87 -0.05
C LYS A 585 26.57 -11.37 1.32
N ALA A 586 25.26 -11.43 1.57
CA ALA A 586 24.71 -12.00 2.80
C ALA A 586 25.07 -13.49 2.95
N ALA A 587 24.96 -14.26 1.86
CA ALA A 587 25.39 -15.67 1.83
C ALA A 587 26.87 -15.81 2.23
N SER A 588 27.75 -15.00 1.61
CA SER A 588 29.18 -15.00 1.91
C SER A 588 29.49 -14.64 3.37
N ILE A 589 28.75 -13.69 3.94
CA ILE A 589 28.92 -13.27 5.33
C ILE A 589 28.47 -14.38 6.30
N LEU A 590 27.35 -15.05 5.99
CA LEU A 590 26.79 -16.14 6.80
C LEU A 590 27.50 -17.48 6.56
N LYS A 591 28.48 -17.53 5.65
CA LYS A 591 29.25 -18.71 5.24
C LYS A 591 28.39 -19.84 4.66
N SER A 592 27.30 -19.49 4.00
CA SER A 592 26.39 -20.46 3.36
C SER A 592 26.09 -20.08 1.92
N SER A 593 25.50 -21.00 1.16
CA SER A 593 24.98 -20.70 -0.17
C SER A 593 23.57 -20.08 -0.10
N VAL A 594 23.23 -19.29 -1.11
CA VAL A 594 21.87 -18.72 -1.25
C VAL A 594 20.80 -19.82 -1.25
N SER A 595 21.06 -20.93 -1.95
CA SER A 595 20.14 -22.07 -2.04
C SER A 595 19.84 -22.74 -0.70
N ASN A 596 20.78 -22.70 0.24
CA ASN A 596 20.64 -23.40 1.52
C ASN A 596 19.88 -22.56 2.55
N ILE A 597 19.94 -21.23 2.44
CA ILE A 597 19.28 -20.32 3.39
C ILE A 597 17.90 -19.88 2.87
N CYS A 598 17.74 -19.60 1.58
CA CYS A 598 16.44 -19.23 1.01
C CYS A 598 15.39 -20.32 1.29
N GLY A 599 14.20 -19.92 1.71
CA GLY A 599 13.10 -20.82 2.10
C GLY A 599 13.18 -21.30 3.55
N THR A 600 14.33 -21.19 4.23
CA THR A 600 14.45 -21.57 5.64
C THR A 600 13.92 -20.49 6.58
N SER A 601 13.69 -20.86 7.85
CA SER A 601 13.28 -19.92 8.89
C SER A 601 14.42 -18.96 9.25
N TYR A 602 14.14 -17.67 9.41
CA TYR A 602 15.15 -16.70 9.89
C TYR A 602 15.70 -17.04 11.29
N MET A 603 15.06 -17.94 12.03
CA MET A 603 15.59 -18.39 13.32
C MET A 603 16.95 -19.09 13.19
N THR A 604 17.27 -19.66 12.03
CA THR A 604 18.55 -20.35 11.79
C THR A 604 19.75 -19.42 11.87
N ILE A 605 19.56 -18.12 11.63
CA ILE A 605 20.62 -17.10 11.71
C ILE A 605 20.69 -16.41 13.08
N ILE A 606 19.77 -16.76 14.00
CA ILE A 606 19.71 -16.19 15.36
C ILE A 606 20.32 -17.21 16.33
N PRO A 607 21.35 -16.84 17.11
CA PRO A 607 21.96 -17.79 18.02
C PRO A 607 21.01 -18.20 19.16
N PRO A 608 20.99 -19.48 19.57
CA PRO A 608 20.25 -19.90 20.75
C PRO A 608 20.90 -19.32 22.02
N PRO A 609 20.12 -18.95 23.06
CA PRO A 609 18.67 -19.17 23.21
C PRO A 609 17.79 -17.97 22.75
N TYR A 610 18.28 -17.08 21.86
CA TYR A 610 17.52 -15.88 21.45
C TYR A 610 16.41 -16.18 20.45
N ASP A 611 16.55 -17.24 19.68
CA ASP A 611 15.59 -17.71 18.68
C ASP A 611 14.17 -17.91 19.25
N LEU A 612 14.02 -18.46 20.46
CA LEU A 612 12.73 -18.90 21.02
C LEU A 612 11.63 -17.82 21.09
N MET A 613 11.97 -16.54 21.25
CA MET A 613 10.98 -15.46 21.45
C MET A 613 10.81 -14.54 20.24
N HIS A 614 11.71 -14.61 19.26
CA HIS A 614 11.71 -13.67 18.13
C HIS A 614 10.42 -13.75 17.30
N ALA A 615 9.83 -14.93 17.12
CA ALA A 615 8.61 -15.10 16.33
C ALA A 615 7.43 -14.37 16.98
N LYS A 616 7.29 -14.50 18.31
CA LYS A 616 6.25 -13.81 19.09
C LYS A 616 6.46 -12.30 19.03
N MET A 617 7.71 -11.83 19.15
CA MET A 617 8.04 -10.41 19.07
C MET A 617 7.78 -9.81 17.69
N MET A 618 8.16 -10.49 16.61
CA MET A 618 7.88 -10.05 15.25
C MET A 618 6.38 -10.00 14.97
N LYS A 619 5.62 -11.03 15.37
CA LYS A 619 4.14 -11.03 15.25
C LYS A 619 3.55 -9.83 15.98
N LYS A 620 3.96 -9.59 17.22
CA LYS A 620 3.53 -8.44 18.03
C LYS A 620 3.87 -7.12 17.35
N PHE A 621 5.10 -6.97 16.83
CA PHE A 621 5.54 -5.77 16.14
C PHE A 621 4.68 -5.47 14.92
N ILE A 622 4.42 -6.46 14.05
CA ILE A 622 3.58 -6.27 12.85
C ILE A 622 2.15 -5.87 13.21
N SER A 623 1.56 -6.46 14.26
CA SER A 623 0.20 -6.10 14.69
C SER A 623 0.12 -4.72 15.35
N GLU A 624 1.18 -4.31 16.05
CA GLU A 624 1.18 -3.17 16.96
C GLU A 624 2.06 -2.00 16.52
N CYS A 625 2.66 -2.06 15.33
CA CYS A 625 3.66 -1.08 14.90
C CYS A 625 3.07 0.34 14.82
N VAL A 626 3.76 1.29 15.46
CA VAL A 626 3.55 2.75 15.35
C VAL A 626 4.68 3.39 14.54
N SER A 627 5.78 2.67 14.34
CA SER A 627 6.95 3.03 13.54
C SER A 627 7.35 1.86 12.63
N THR A 628 8.00 2.18 11.52
CA THR A 628 8.54 1.21 10.55
C THR A 628 9.97 0.77 10.88
N HIS A 629 10.68 1.57 11.68
CA HIS A 629 12.02 1.27 12.14
C HIS A 629 11.96 0.48 13.45
N ILE A 630 12.69 -0.63 13.49
CA ILE A 630 12.97 -1.30 14.76
C ILE A 630 14.19 -0.60 15.35
N PRO A 631 14.11 0.02 16.55
CA PRO A 631 15.24 0.66 17.21
C PRO A 631 16.27 -0.35 17.74
N ALA A 632 16.42 -1.50 17.09
CA ALA A 632 17.44 -2.47 17.42
C ALA A 632 18.79 -1.83 17.09
N HIS A 633 19.60 -1.61 18.14
CA HIS A 633 20.93 -1.04 18.07
C HIS A 633 21.74 -1.62 16.91
N GLN A 634 22.58 -0.78 16.30
CA GLN A 634 23.51 -1.03 15.19
C GLN A 634 24.51 -2.19 15.41
N ASN A 635 24.30 -3.15 16.33
CA ASN A 635 25.20 -4.26 16.61
C ASN A 635 24.39 -5.52 16.97
N LEU A 636 24.04 -6.30 15.96
CA LEU A 636 23.40 -7.61 16.12
C LEU A 636 24.43 -8.74 15.99
N ILE A 637 24.13 -9.86 16.62
CA ILE A 637 24.97 -11.07 16.55
C ILE A 637 24.20 -12.10 15.73
N PHE A 638 24.81 -12.58 14.65
CA PHE A 638 24.27 -13.64 13.82
C PHE A 638 25.04 -14.94 14.04
N GLN A 639 24.37 -16.06 13.78
CA GLN A 639 24.97 -17.38 13.73
C GLN A 639 25.25 -17.78 12.27
N CYS A 640 26.48 -18.16 11.96
CA CYS A 640 26.85 -18.74 10.67
C CYS A 640 26.36 -20.19 10.56
N SER A 641 26.34 -20.75 9.35
CA SER A 641 26.02 -22.17 9.10
C SER A 641 26.85 -23.14 9.93
N ASP A 642 28.10 -22.77 10.21
CA ASP A 642 29.07 -23.57 10.95
C ASP A 642 28.84 -23.49 12.48
N GLY A 643 27.84 -22.74 12.93
CA GLY A 643 27.47 -22.57 14.34
C GLY A 643 28.21 -21.47 15.09
N PHE A 644 29.18 -20.81 14.47
CA PHE A 644 29.94 -19.69 15.06
C PHE A 644 29.19 -18.36 15.01
N LEU A 645 29.58 -17.44 15.90
CA LEU A 645 28.99 -16.10 16.00
C LEU A 645 29.72 -15.06 15.16
N LEU A 646 28.96 -14.13 14.60
CA LEU A 646 29.44 -12.96 13.88
C LEU A 646 28.78 -11.68 14.42
N GLU A 647 29.58 -10.67 14.77
CA GLU A 647 29.08 -9.32 15.11
C GLU A 647 28.89 -8.52 13.83
N CYS A 648 27.70 -7.97 13.64
CA CYS A 648 27.35 -7.19 12.46
C CYS A 648 26.71 -5.85 12.82
N ASP A 649 27.07 -4.83 12.06
CA ASP A 649 26.28 -3.61 12.01
C ASP A 649 25.04 -3.87 11.16
N SER A 650 23.85 -3.58 11.67
CA SER A 650 22.60 -3.97 11.04
C SER A 650 21.51 -2.93 11.14
N LEU A 651 20.69 -2.85 10.09
CA LEU A 651 19.49 -2.04 9.98
C LEU A 651 18.31 -2.94 9.64
N ILE A 652 17.27 -2.90 10.46
CA ILE A 652 16.03 -3.66 10.22
C ILE A 652 14.89 -2.69 9.97
N LYS A 653 14.27 -2.81 8.79
CA LYS A 653 13.08 -2.04 8.40
C LYS A 653 11.91 -2.98 8.17
N LEU A 654 10.73 -2.61 8.66
CA LEU A 654 9.48 -3.22 8.26
C LEU A 654 8.91 -2.41 7.09
N SER A 655 8.48 -3.10 6.04
CA SER A 655 7.78 -2.49 4.91
C SER A 655 6.72 -3.44 4.37
N ALA A 656 5.99 -3.02 3.34
CA ALA A 656 4.98 -3.86 2.70
C ALA A 656 4.92 -3.62 1.19
N PHE A 657 4.96 -4.72 0.44
CA PHE A 657 4.92 -4.76 -1.02
C PHE A 657 3.71 -5.60 -1.44
N HIS A 658 2.86 -5.04 -2.32
CA HIS A 658 1.61 -5.67 -2.76
C HIS A 658 0.76 -6.31 -1.64
N ASN A 659 0.61 -5.65 -0.49
CA ASN A 659 -0.11 -6.12 0.71
C ASN A 659 0.55 -7.24 1.51
N SER A 660 1.77 -7.61 1.18
CA SER A 660 2.57 -8.54 1.97
C SER A 660 3.62 -7.76 2.77
N PRO A 661 3.53 -7.75 4.11
CA PRO A 661 4.57 -7.16 4.93
C PRO A 661 5.84 -8.02 4.88
N TYR A 662 7.00 -7.39 4.98
CA TYR A 662 8.30 -8.06 5.03
C TYR A 662 9.28 -7.26 5.90
N PHE A 663 10.19 -7.96 6.56
CA PHE A 663 11.36 -7.32 7.16
C PHE A 663 12.50 -7.31 6.16
N LEU A 664 13.08 -6.15 5.98
CA LEU A 664 14.30 -5.93 5.21
C LEU A 664 15.43 -5.72 6.20
N LEU A 665 16.35 -6.68 6.22
CA LEU A 665 17.54 -6.68 7.05
C LEU A 665 18.74 -6.36 6.15
N SER A 666 19.42 -5.26 6.43
CA SER A 666 20.69 -4.89 5.79
C SER A 666 21.79 -4.92 6.83
N PHE A 667 22.90 -5.59 6.55
CA PHE A 667 23.97 -5.78 7.53
C PHE A 667 25.36 -5.91 6.91
N GLN A 668 26.36 -5.60 7.71
CA GLN A 668 27.78 -5.80 7.37
C GLN A 668 28.54 -6.34 8.58
N PRO A 669 29.57 -7.17 8.38
CA PRO A 669 30.44 -7.59 9.48
C PRO A 669 31.13 -6.39 10.10
N LYS A 670 31.12 -6.33 11.42
CA LYS A 670 31.78 -5.25 12.13
C LYS A 670 33.29 -5.44 12.09
N ASN A 671 34.02 -4.43 11.61
CA ASN A 671 35.48 -4.49 11.56
C ASN A 671 36.09 -4.25 12.96
N THR A 672 36.15 -5.30 13.76
CA THR A 672 36.73 -5.25 15.11
C THR A 672 37.78 -6.33 15.31
N SER A 673 38.71 -6.06 16.24
CA SER A 673 39.75 -7.01 16.62
C SER A 673 39.36 -7.92 17.78
N ARG A 674 38.11 -7.81 18.23
CA ARG A 674 37.57 -8.58 19.35
C ARG A 674 36.84 -9.83 18.87
N HIS A 675 36.77 -10.80 19.77
CA HIS A 675 36.03 -12.04 19.60
C HIS A 675 34.99 -12.18 20.70
N ILE A 676 33.88 -12.84 20.39
CA ILE A 676 32.68 -12.85 21.24
C ILE A 676 32.33 -14.28 21.59
N ALA A 677 31.93 -14.50 22.84
CA ALA A 677 31.23 -15.70 23.28
C ALA A 677 29.91 -15.33 23.95
N LEU A 678 28.91 -16.18 23.72
CA LEU A 678 27.62 -16.16 24.38
C LEU A 678 27.68 -17.08 25.60
N ILE A 679 27.36 -16.55 26.78
CA ILE A 679 27.47 -17.32 28.02
C ILE A 679 26.11 -17.37 28.71
N SER A 680 25.74 -18.54 29.23
CA SER A 680 24.55 -18.68 30.07
C SER A 680 24.75 -18.07 31.47
N SER A 681 23.69 -17.97 32.27
CA SER A 681 23.79 -17.57 33.69
C SER A 681 24.71 -18.49 34.50
N GLU A 682 24.78 -19.75 34.12
CA GLU A 682 25.59 -20.79 34.77
C GLU A 682 27.03 -20.80 34.26
N GLY A 683 27.41 -19.90 33.34
CA GLY A 683 28.75 -19.84 32.77
C GLY A 683 28.98 -20.77 31.58
N LEU A 684 27.94 -21.40 31.02
CA LEU A 684 28.08 -22.29 29.87
C LEU A 684 28.21 -21.50 28.56
N ILE A 685 29.25 -21.79 27.77
CA ILE A 685 29.46 -21.14 26.47
C ILE A 685 28.50 -21.75 25.45
N ALA A 686 27.41 -21.06 25.14
CA ALA A 686 26.40 -21.54 24.21
C ALA A 686 26.87 -21.46 22.75
N SER A 687 27.63 -20.42 22.40
CA SER A 687 28.22 -20.21 21.07
C SER A 687 29.36 -19.19 21.14
N HIS A 688 30.28 -19.19 20.19
CA HIS A 688 31.38 -18.22 20.14
C HIS A 688 31.80 -17.92 18.71
N SER A 689 32.53 -16.82 18.49
CA SER A 689 33.14 -16.51 17.20
C SER A 689 34.31 -17.46 16.90
N ILE A 690 34.64 -17.65 15.62
CA ILE A 690 35.62 -18.65 15.13
C ILE A 690 36.96 -18.57 15.87
N TYR A 691 37.49 -17.36 16.03
CA TYR A 691 38.83 -17.16 16.59
C TYR A 691 38.83 -16.97 18.12
N PHE A 692 37.67 -17.06 18.77
CA PHE A 692 37.57 -16.92 20.23
C PHE A 692 38.39 -17.99 20.96
N ALA A 693 38.28 -19.25 20.53
CA ALA A 693 38.99 -20.38 21.14
C ALA A 693 40.53 -20.26 21.05
N ARG A 694 41.02 -19.64 19.95
CA ARG A 694 42.45 -19.43 19.73
C ARG A 694 43.09 -18.49 20.75
N TYR A 695 42.31 -17.60 21.37
CA TYR A 695 42.81 -16.72 22.44
C TYR A 695 43.09 -17.48 23.74
N PHE A 696 42.57 -18.71 23.87
CA PHE A 696 42.80 -19.61 24.99
C PHE A 696 43.61 -20.85 24.57
N SER A 697 44.40 -20.72 23.49
CA SER A 697 45.29 -21.78 22.96
C SER A 697 44.58 -23.10 22.61
N THR A 698 43.31 -23.04 22.25
CA THR A 698 42.53 -24.19 21.78
C THR A 698 42.03 -23.97 20.36
N GLU A 699 42.16 -24.97 19.49
CA GLU A 699 41.57 -24.93 18.15
C GLU A 699 40.16 -25.54 18.11
N GLN A 700 39.78 -26.27 19.15
CA GLN A 700 38.47 -26.88 19.28
C GLN A 700 37.40 -25.86 19.66
N SER A 701 36.16 -26.09 19.23
CA SER A 701 35.03 -25.29 19.69
C SER A 701 34.85 -25.42 21.20
N LEU A 702 34.65 -24.28 21.86
CA LEU A 702 34.39 -24.18 23.29
C LEU A 702 32.90 -24.28 23.62
N ARG A 703 32.06 -24.63 22.64
CA ARG A 703 30.62 -24.80 22.82
C ARG A 703 30.32 -25.86 23.89
N ASN A 704 29.36 -25.55 24.76
CA ASN A 704 28.92 -26.36 25.90
C ASN A 704 29.99 -26.59 26.99
N ARG A 705 31.11 -25.86 26.97
CA ARG A 705 32.06 -25.86 28.09
C ARG A 705 31.72 -24.76 29.09
N LEU A 706 32.09 -24.98 30.34
CA LEU A 706 31.98 -23.97 31.38
C LEU A 706 33.13 -22.97 31.26
N ILE A 707 32.83 -21.68 31.27
CA ILE A 707 33.83 -20.62 31.14
C ILE A 707 34.87 -20.67 32.27
N TYR A 708 34.48 -21.15 33.46
CA TYR A 708 35.38 -21.28 34.61
C TYR A 708 36.49 -22.31 34.39
N GLU A 709 36.30 -23.28 33.49
CA GLU A 709 37.36 -24.25 33.12
C GLU A 709 38.49 -23.58 32.32
N ILE A 710 38.16 -22.49 31.62
CA ILE A 710 39.06 -21.77 30.71
C ILE A 710 39.63 -20.53 31.41
N VAL A 711 38.79 -19.89 32.22
CA VAL A 711 39.09 -18.68 32.97
C VAL A 711 38.65 -18.91 34.44
N PRO A 712 39.52 -19.50 35.28
CA PRO A 712 39.19 -19.92 36.65
C PRO A 712 38.61 -18.80 37.53
N ASP A 713 39.04 -17.56 37.25
CA ASP A 713 38.67 -16.34 37.99
C ASP A 713 37.52 -15.55 37.33
N PHE A 714 36.74 -16.17 36.43
CA PHE A 714 35.65 -15.49 35.70
C PHE A 714 34.63 -14.79 36.62
N GLN A 715 34.41 -15.28 37.85
CA GLN A 715 33.52 -14.65 38.81
C GLN A 715 33.96 -13.24 39.24
N LYS A 716 35.25 -12.89 39.09
CA LYS A 716 35.79 -11.57 39.45
C LYS A 716 35.52 -10.49 38.37
N LEU A 717 35.01 -10.89 37.20
CA LEU A 717 34.77 -10.00 36.07
C LEU A 717 33.54 -9.12 36.30
N LYS A 718 33.75 -7.80 36.40
CA LYS A 718 32.65 -6.83 36.51
C LYS A 718 32.13 -6.47 35.12
N ASN A 719 30.80 -6.30 35.01
CA ASN A 719 30.15 -5.90 33.77
C ASN A 719 30.74 -4.57 33.22
N GLY A 720 31.09 -4.55 31.94
CA GLY A 720 31.62 -3.40 31.21
C GLY A 720 33.08 -3.01 31.52
N ILE A 721 33.74 -3.68 32.47
CA ILE A 721 35.11 -3.34 32.88
C ILE A 721 36.10 -4.36 32.27
N PRO A 722 37.11 -3.92 31.51
CA PRO A 722 38.11 -4.82 30.96
C PRO A 722 39.03 -5.36 32.05
N TRP A 723 39.03 -6.68 32.21
CA TRP A 723 39.98 -7.40 33.06
C TRP A 723 41.12 -7.94 32.19
N ILE A 724 42.35 -7.54 32.52
CA ILE A 724 43.54 -7.95 31.76
C ILE A 724 44.10 -9.21 32.39
N VAL A 725 44.09 -10.30 31.64
CA VAL A 725 44.67 -11.58 32.03
C VAL A 725 45.91 -11.80 31.18
N ASN A 726 46.98 -12.28 31.82
CA ASN A 726 48.13 -12.81 31.10
C ASN A 726 47.90 -14.31 30.91
N HIS A 727 47.63 -14.72 29.69
CA HIS A 727 47.39 -16.12 29.34
C HIS A 727 48.40 -16.55 28.28
N ASN A 728 49.21 -17.57 28.57
CA ASN A 728 50.26 -18.09 27.69
C ASN A 728 51.18 -16.99 27.11
N GLY A 729 51.61 -16.05 27.95
CA GLY A 729 52.51 -14.95 27.57
C GLY A 729 51.86 -13.80 26.78
N LYS A 730 50.55 -13.87 26.49
CA LYS A 730 49.80 -12.80 25.80
C LYS A 730 48.90 -12.05 26.78
N LYS A 731 48.91 -10.71 26.69
CA LYS A 731 47.94 -9.86 27.36
C LYS A 731 46.59 -9.95 26.64
N LEU A 732 45.59 -10.46 27.34
CA LEU A 732 44.22 -10.59 26.86
C LEU A 732 43.28 -9.77 27.74
N GLY A 733 42.53 -8.85 27.14
CA GLY A 733 41.44 -8.14 27.81
C GLY A 733 40.15 -8.93 27.70
N LEU A 734 39.57 -9.31 28.83
CA LEU A 734 38.24 -9.90 28.90
C LEU A 734 37.24 -8.84 29.38
N VAL A 735 36.11 -8.70 28.69
CA VAL A 735 35.03 -7.80 29.06
C VAL A 735 33.72 -8.59 29.09
N SER A 736 33.09 -8.67 30.26
CA SER A 736 31.73 -9.18 30.37
C SER A 736 30.76 -8.05 30.04
N ILE A 737 29.78 -8.30 29.18
CA ILE A 737 28.71 -7.38 28.84
C ILE A 737 27.39 -8.08 29.07
N THR A 738 26.62 -7.58 30.03
CA THR A 738 25.23 -7.97 30.21
C THR A 738 24.34 -6.97 29.48
N LYS A 739 23.72 -7.40 28.38
CA LYS A 739 22.75 -6.60 27.62
C LYS A 739 21.33 -7.03 28.01
N LYS A 740 20.58 -6.14 28.65
CA LYS A 740 19.18 -6.42 28.98
C LYS A 740 18.30 -6.23 27.75
N ILE A 741 17.62 -7.27 27.32
CA ILE A 741 16.61 -7.23 26.25
C ILE A 741 15.26 -7.53 26.91
N LYS A 742 14.52 -6.46 27.29
CA LYS A 742 13.29 -6.52 28.10
C LYS A 742 13.50 -7.27 29.43
N TYR A 743 13.03 -8.51 29.50
CA TYR A 743 13.02 -9.35 30.72
C TYR A 743 14.14 -10.39 30.74
N ARG A 744 15.01 -10.42 29.72
CA ARG A 744 16.14 -11.35 29.66
C ARG A 744 17.45 -10.61 29.66
N GLU A 745 18.41 -11.16 30.39
CA GLU A 745 19.79 -10.68 30.44
C GLU A 745 20.64 -11.52 29.49
N LEU A 746 21.44 -10.82 28.70
CA LEU A 746 22.26 -11.39 27.65
C LEU A 746 23.71 -11.23 28.05
N ASN A 747 24.35 -12.32 28.49
CA ASN A 747 25.74 -12.29 28.90
C ASN A 747 26.65 -12.59 27.71
N LEU A 748 27.40 -11.57 27.29
CA LEU A 748 28.44 -11.66 26.28
C LEU A 748 29.80 -11.57 26.97
N LEU A 749 30.72 -12.40 26.54
CA LEU A 749 32.13 -12.25 26.87
C LEU A 749 32.89 -11.81 25.62
N LEU A 750 33.50 -10.63 25.69
CA LEU A 750 34.42 -10.16 24.69
C LEU A 750 35.85 -10.51 25.09
N ALA A 751 36.60 -11.09 24.16
CA ALA A 751 38.02 -11.30 24.29
C ALA A 751 38.75 -10.37 23.31
N ILE A 752 39.65 -9.54 23.83
CA ILE A 752 40.27 -8.41 23.13
C ILE A 752 41.79 -8.52 23.26
N HIS A 753 42.50 -8.62 22.13
CA HIS A 753 43.96 -8.62 22.14
C HIS A 753 44.57 -7.26 21.78
N SER A 754 43.87 -6.45 20.97
CA SER A 754 44.36 -5.15 20.49
C SER A 754 44.44 -4.11 21.60
N SER A 755 45.63 -3.54 21.81
CA SER A 755 45.87 -2.46 22.77
C SER A 755 45.03 -1.21 22.47
N LYS A 756 44.77 -0.90 21.19
CA LYS A 756 43.92 0.22 20.75
C LYS A 756 42.45 0.01 21.13
N GLU A 757 41.95 -1.21 21.04
CA GLU A 757 40.57 -1.51 21.42
C GLU A 757 40.41 -1.58 22.94
N LEU A 758 41.42 -2.12 23.62
CA LEU A 758 41.50 -2.15 25.08
C LEU A 758 41.53 -0.75 25.70
N SER A 759 42.25 0.21 25.09
CA SER A 759 42.25 1.61 25.53
C SER A 759 40.89 2.30 25.29
N LYS A 760 40.22 2.01 24.18
CA LYS A 760 38.83 2.45 23.93
C LYS A 760 37.86 1.93 24.99
N TRP A 761 38.01 0.68 25.42
CA TRP A 761 37.17 0.11 26.48
C TRP A 761 37.52 0.68 27.86
N LYS A 762 38.79 0.98 28.14
CA LYS A 762 39.17 1.69 29.38
C LYS A 762 38.61 3.11 29.43
N SER A 763 38.58 3.83 28.32
CA SER A 763 38.02 5.19 28.26
C SER A 763 36.49 5.22 28.20
N LYS A 764 35.86 4.25 27.52
CA LYS A 764 34.39 4.13 27.44
C LYS A 764 33.75 3.38 28.62
N GLY A 765 34.48 2.54 29.34
CA GLY A 765 33.96 1.72 30.44
C GLY A 765 33.33 2.53 31.58
N ILE A 766 33.69 3.81 31.70
CA ILE A 766 33.07 4.76 32.62
C ILE A 766 31.70 5.23 32.10
N LYS A 767 31.51 5.42 30.77
CA LYS A 767 30.25 5.88 30.15
C LYS A 767 29.23 4.78 29.85
N ILE A 768 29.68 3.53 29.67
CA ILE A 768 28.76 2.39 29.42
C ILE A 768 27.96 2.05 30.68
N ARG A 769 28.52 2.31 31.87
CA ARG A 769 27.83 2.15 33.16
C ARG A 769 26.57 3.02 33.26
N ASP A 770 26.62 4.24 32.70
CA ASP A 770 25.49 5.17 32.64
C ASP A 770 24.52 4.87 31.49
N GLN A 771 24.95 4.13 30.45
CA GLN A 771 24.11 3.78 29.29
C GLN A 771 23.43 2.41 29.39
N THR A 772 23.86 1.54 30.32
CA THR A 772 23.12 0.30 30.63
C THR A 772 21.83 0.55 31.42
N GLU A 773 21.67 1.76 31.98
CA GLU A 773 20.40 2.35 32.42
C GLU A 773 19.85 3.34 31.38
N ILE A 774 19.83 3.00 30.09
CA ILE A 774 18.97 3.75 29.17
C ILE A 774 17.53 3.30 29.44
N THR A 775 16.82 4.19 30.14
CA THR A 775 15.38 4.32 30.23
C THR A 775 14.76 3.85 28.91
N TYR A 776 14.08 2.70 28.94
CA TYR A 776 12.84 2.61 28.18
C TYR A 776 12.10 3.88 28.53
N ASP A 777 11.76 4.69 27.53
CA ASP A 777 11.03 5.93 27.71
C ASP A 777 9.82 5.67 28.63
N LYS A 778 10.00 5.90 29.94
CA LYS A 778 9.03 5.58 30.99
C LYS A 778 7.77 6.44 30.84
N GLN A 779 7.82 7.45 29.97
CA GLN A 779 6.68 8.28 29.62
C GLN A 779 5.70 7.61 28.63
N ALA A 780 6.01 6.45 28.04
CA ALA A 780 5.07 5.77 27.13
C ALA A 780 4.46 4.46 27.69
N ILE A 781 5.05 3.84 28.72
CA ILE A 781 4.64 2.51 29.20
C ILE A 781 4.14 2.53 30.65
N ASP A 782 4.77 3.27 31.57
CA ASP A 782 4.43 3.16 33.01
C ASP A 782 3.15 3.93 33.42
N GLN A 783 2.66 4.88 32.62
CA GLN A 783 1.36 5.53 32.86
C GLN A 783 0.15 4.70 32.39
N ASN A 784 0.35 3.58 31.69
CA ASN A 784 -0.76 2.75 31.18
C ASN A 784 -1.12 1.56 32.07
N ASP A 785 -0.23 1.13 32.97
CA ASP A 785 -0.49 -0.04 33.84
C ASP A 785 -0.95 0.34 35.27
N ALA A 786 -0.71 1.59 35.71
CA ALA A 786 -1.11 2.05 37.04
C ALA A 786 -2.58 2.49 37.16
N SER A 787 -3.28 2.77 36.06
CA SER A 787 -4.70 3.20 36.08
C SER A 787 -5.70 2.11 35.62
N VAL A 788 -5.23 0.87 35.42
CA VAL A 788 -6.06 -0.28 34.99
C VAL A 788 -6.06 -1.39 36.05
N SER A 789 -5.20 -1.31 37.06
CA SER A 789 -5.02 -2.33 38.10
C SER A 789 -5.90 -2.15 39.35
N GLN A 790 -6.80 -1.17 39.39
CA GLN A 790 -7.73 -0.98 40.53
C GLN A 790 -9.15 -1.54 40.34
N ASP A 791 -9.51 -2.06 39.15
CA ASP A 791 -10.90 -2.52 38.87
C ASP A 791 -11.02 -4.01 38.49
N LEU A 792 -10.02 -4.85 38.78
CA LEU A 792 -10.07 -6.29 38.48
C LEU A 792 -9.58 -7.13 39.66
N THR A 793 -10.32 -7.09 40.77
CA THR A 793 -10.28 -8.11 41.81
C THR A 793 -11.64 -8.78 41.93
N HIS A 794 -11.96 -9.68 41.00
CA HIS A 794 -12.88 -10.81 41.23
C HIS A 794 -12.86 -11.75 40.01
N ASP A 795 -11.92 -12.70 40.02
CA ASP A 795 -12.17 -14.09 39.59
C ASP A 795 -10.90 -14.92 39.83
N SER A 796 -10.85 -15.58 40.99
CA SER A 796 -9.81 -16.54 41.36
C SER A 796 -10.20 -17.93 40.85
N GLY A 797 -9.74 -18.27 39.65
CA GLY A 797 -9.67 -19.65 39.18
C GLY A 797 -8.23 -20.16 39.31
N GLU A 798 -7.95 -20.90 40.38
CA GLU A 798 -6.69 -21.62 40.59
C GLU A 798 -6.43 -22.61 39.44
N ILE A 799 -5.28 -22.47 38.76
CA ILE A 799 -4.76 -23.52 37.88
C ILE A 799 -3.39 -23.94 38.41
N ASN A 800 -3.35 -25.15 38.94
CA ASN A 800 -2.19 -25.87 39.43
C ASN A 800 -1.11 -26.02 38.34
N PHE A 801 0.09 -25.51 38.63
CA PHE A 801 1.31 -25.89 37.94
C PHE A 801 1.82 -27.20 38.54
N LEU A 802 1.89 -28.28 37.75
CA LEU A 802 2.79 -29.41 38.05
C LEU A 802 3.13 -30.25 36.80
N LYS A 803 4.44 -30.51 36.69
CA LYS A 803 5.16 -31.61 36.01
C LYS A 803 5.44 -31.51 34.50
N ILE A 804 6.66 -31.06 34.24
CA ILE A 804 7.48 -31.30 33.04
C ILE A 804 7.81 -32.80 32.94
N PRO A 805 7.69 -33.47 31.77
CA PRO A 805 8.22 -34.81 31.57
C PRO A 805 9.68 -34.79 31.08
N ASP A 806 10.49 -35.65 31.69
CA ASP A 806 11.90 -35.92 31.39
C ASP A 806 12.17 -36.33 29.93
N PHE A 807 12.91 -35.48 29.21
CA PHE A 807 13.50 -35.82 27.91
C PHE A 807 14.89 -36.45 28.10
N ALA A 808 14.92 -37.68 28.60
CA ALA A 808 16.14 -38.48 28.72
C ALA A 808 15.90 -39.96 28.38
N LYS A 809 15.29 -40.26 27.23
CA LYS A 809 15.25 -41.64 26.68
C LYS A 809 14.80 -41.71 25.21
N ALA A 810 15.62 -41.23 24.27
CA ALA A 810 15.45 -41.54 22.84
C ALA A 810 16.74 -41.34 22.05
N ARG A 811 17.82 -42.07 22.38
CA ARG A 811 18.99 -42.16 21.50
C ARG A 811 19.84 -43.39 21.79
N ARG A 812 19.32 -44.58 21.45
CA ARG A 812 20.09 -45.84 21.37
C ARG A 812 19.31 -46.89 20.57
N SER A 813 19.56 -46.97 19.27
CA SER A 813 19.63 -48.23 18.48
C SER A 813 19.68 -47.95 16.98
N ALA A 814 20.83 -48.24 16.35
CA ALA A 814 20.94 -48.89 15.05
C ALA A 814 22.44 -49.00 14.70
N LYS A 815 23.00 -50.19 14.94
CA LYS A 815 24.37 -50.59 14.60
C LYS A 815 24.40 -51.13 13.16
N LEU A 816 25.42 -50.69 12.42
CA LEU A 816 26.25 -51.36 11.41
C LEU A 816 25.75 -52.62 10.68
N LYS A 817 25.99 -52.62 9.36
CA LYS A 817 26.66 -53.75 8.67
C LYS A 817 27.74 -53.24 7.70
N ASN A 818 28.90 -53.87 7.80
CA ASN A 818 30.11 -53.73 7.00
C ASN A 818 29.91 -54.14 5.53
N ILE A 819 30.78 -53.65 4.64
CA ILE A 819 31.64 -54.45 3.73
C ILE A 819 32.76 -53.54 3.19
N LEU A 820 33.99 -54.01 3.34
CA LEU A 820 35.27 -53.52 2.77
C LEU A 820 35.56 -54.35 1.51
N PRO A 821 36.38 -53.88 0.54
CA PRO A 821 37.78 -54.33 0.58
C PRO A 821 38.86 -53.38 -0.03
N LYS A 822 40.05 -53.47 0.61
CA LYS A 822 41.43 -53.63 0.10
C LYS A 822 42.05 -52.67 -0.96
N THR A 823 43.00 -51.88 -0.45
CA THR A 823 44.44 -51.72 -0.84
C THR A 823 44.95 -52.23 -2.21
N MET A 824 45.72 -51.38 -2.90
CA MET A 824 47.02 -51.72 -3.50
C MET A 824 47.94 -50.48 -3.63
N ASP A 825 49.19 -50.64 -3.22
CA ASP A 825 50.34 -49.78 -3.45
C ASP A 825 50.82 -49.83 -4.92
N ASN A 826 51.44 -48.75 -5.41
CA ASN A 826 52.82 -48.79 -5.97
C ASN A 826 53.30 -47.42 -6.50
N THR A 827 54.43 -46.98 -5.95
CA THR A 827 55.64 -46.44 -6.58
C THR A 827 55.58 -45.79 -7.97
N SER A 828 56.13 -44.57 -8.10
CA SER A 828 57.42 -44.34 -8.79
C SER A 828 57.79 -42.85 -8.85
N ALA A 829 59.10 -42.64 -8.84
CA ALA A 829 59.81 -41.37 -8.81
C ALA A 829 59.95 -40.72 -10.19
N HIS A 830 60.11 -39.39 -10.24
CA HIS A 830 61.19 -38.72 -10.97
C HIS A 830 61.20 -37.23 -10.63
N GLY A 831 62.35 -36.72 -10.20
CA GLY A 831 62.61 -35.28 -10.10
C GLY A 831 63.06 -34.69 -11.43
N PHE A 832 63.09 -33.36 -11.51
CA PHE A 832 64.17 -32.61 -12.15
C PHE A 832 64.13 -31.12 -11.76
N GLU A 833 65.34 -30.55 -11.75
CA GLU A 833 65.78 -29.25 -11.23
C GLU A 833 65.36 -28.04 -12.06
N GLY A 834 65.58 -26.81 -11.53
CA GLY A 834 65.70 -25.61 -12.38
C GLY A 834 65.66 -24.24 -11.70
N ARG A 835 66.85 -23.78 -11.26
CA ARG A 835 67.37 -22.42 -10.95
C ARG A 835 66.62 -21.20 -11.55
N ARG A 836 66.41 -20.11 -10.77
CA ARG A 836 67.18 -18.81 -10.69
C ARG A 836 67.35 -18.11 -12.06
N ALA A 837 67.22 -16.80 -12.26
CA ALA A 837 67.48 -15.62 -11.41
C ALA A 837 66.92 -14.33 -12.08
N ASP A 838 66.86 -13.23 -11.31
CA ASP A 838 67.24 -11.83 -11.67
C ASP A 838 66.47 -11.10 -12.81
N GLU A 839 66.28 -9.78 -12.88
CA GLU A 839 66.63 -8.57 -12.11
C GLU A 839 65.91 -7.40 -12.85
N LYS A 840 65.43 -6.36 -12.15
CA LYS A 840 65.78 -4.92 -12.28
C LYS A 840 64.64 -4.04 -12.86
N LEU A 841 64.11 -3.04 -12.14
CA LEU A 841 64.62 -1.66 -11.83
C LEU A 841 64.65 -0.80 -13.11
N ILE A 842 63.85 0.28 -13.27
CA ILE A 842 64.17 1.71 -12.94
C ILE A 842 62.97 2.58 -13.42
N SER A 843 62.31 3.32 -12.52
CA SER A 843 62.31 4.80 -12.28
C SER A 843 61.32 5.60 -13.17
N GLU A 844 60.40 6.37 -12.57
CA GLU A 844 60.41 7.85 -12.39
C GLU A 844 60.23 8.60 -13.72
N GLU A 845 59.34 9.57 -13.92
CA GLU A 845 59.11 10.75 -13.09
C GLU A 845 57.88 11.59 -13.56
N HIS A 846 57.44 12.48 -12.67
CA HIS A 846 56.43 13.54 -12.67
C HIS A 846 55.79 14.12 -13.95
N SER A 847 54.48 14.45 -13.85
CA SER A 847 54.00 15.86 -13.93
C SER A 847 52.52 16.02 -13.51
N LYS A 848 52.26 17.11 -12.77
CA LYS A 848 50.95 17.58 -12.27
C LYS A 848 50.14 18.29 -13.39
N PRO A 849 48.82 18.47 -13.20
CA PRO A 849 47.88 18.78 -14.28
C PRO A 849 47.66 20.28 -14.48
N SER A 850 47.52 20.69 -15.73
CA SER A 850 46.98 22.00 -16.13
C SER A 850 45.63 21.84 -16.83
N SER A 851 44.66 22.48 -16.20
CA SER A 851 43.34 22.98 -16.61
C SER A 851 42.93 23.06 -18.10
N THR A 852 41.59 23.05 -18.25
CA THR A 852 40.73 23.95 -19.05
C THR A 852 40.28 23.59 -20.49
N PHE A 853 38.94 23.61 -20.65
CA PHE A 853 38.12 23.84 -21.87
C PHE A 853 38.20 22.77 -22.99
N SER A 854 37.20 22.49 -23.82
CA SER A 854 35.75 22.78 -23.94
C SER A 854 35.26 22.04 -25.19
N SER A 855 33.98 21.67 -25.24
CA SER A 855 33.15 21.48 -26.44
C SER A 855 33.84 21.19 -27.79
N PHE A 856 33.70 19.97 -28.30
CA PHE A 856 33.82 19.70 -29.74
C PHE A 856 32.46 19.33 -30.34
N SER A 857 31.89 20.34 -30.98
CA SER A 857 30.75 20.30 -31.89
C SER A 857 31.10 19.61 -33.21
N HIS A 858 30.08 18.97 -33.81
CA HIS A 858 29.95 18.48 -35.17
C HIS A 858 30.98 18.98 -36.20
N SER A 859 31.90 18.10 -36.61
CA SER A 859 32.74 18.36 -37.79
C SER A 859 31.95 18.06 -39.07
N ARG A 860 32.01 18.96 -40.06
CA ARG A 860 31.40 18.77 -41.40
C ARG A 860 31.86 17.48 -42.10
N LEU A 861 33.03 16.98 -41.73
CA LEU A 861 33.58 15.70 -42.20
C LEU A 861 32.71 14.52 -41.74
N SER A 862 32.25 14.52 -40.48
CA SER A 862 31.38 13.47 -39.94
C SER A 862 30.01 13.45 -40.62
N GLN A 863 29.46 14.61 -40.98
CA GLN A 863 28.20 14.70 -41.72
C GLN A 863 28.35 14.24 -43.18
N LYS A 864 29.46 14.54 -43.84
CA LYS A 864 29.74 14.08 -45.21
C LYS A 864 29.90 12.56 -45.27
N LEU A 865 30.65 11.98 -44.33
CA LEU A 865 30.81 10.52 -44.22
C LEU A 865 29.49 9.80 -43.92
N LEU A 866 28.62 10.40 -43.10
CA LEU A 866 27.30 9.85 -42.79
C LEU A 866 26.31 9.95 -43.97
N LEU A 867 26.47 10.96 -44.85
CA LEU A 867 25.69 11.07 -46.07
C LEU A 867 26.13 10.04 -47.11
N GLU A 868 27.44 9.90 -47.31
CA GLU A 868 28.02 8.91 -48.21
C GLU A 868 27.70 7.47 -47.77
N SER A 869 27.70 7.19 -46.46
CA SER A 869 27.30 5.87 -45.94
C SER A 869 25.80 5.59 -46.16
N LYS A 870 24.92 6.58 -45.98
CA LYS A 870 23.47 6.43 -46.26
C LYS A 870 23.19 6.18 -47.74
N GLN A 871 23.95 6.81 -48.63
CA GLN A 871 23.78 6.63 -50.08
C GLN A 871 24.24 5.23 -50.53
N LYS A 872 25.36 4.73 -49.99
CA LYS A 872 25.83 3.35 -50.24
C LYS A 872 24.87 2.29 -49.68
N ILE A 873 24.27 2.53 -48.51
CA ILE A 873 23.25 1.63 -47.93
C ILE A 873 21.99 1.57 -48.81
N ARG A 874 21.53 2.70 -49.37
CA ARG A 874 20.39 2.70 -50.30
C ARG A 874 20.68 1.92 -51.59
N ILE A 875 21.89 2.04 -52.13
CA ILE A 875 22.28 1.27 -53.33
C ILE A 875 22.30 -0.24 -53.01
N LEU A 876 22.84 -0.63 -51.85
CA LEU A 876 22.84 -2.02 -51.40
C LEU A 876 21.41 -2.58 -51.21
N GLN A 877 20.50 -1.77 -50.67
CA GLN A 877 19.08 -2.11 -50.53
C GLN A 877 18.40 -2.30 -51.89
N TRP A 878 18.70 -1.46 -52.89
CA TRP A 878 18.18 -1.61 -54.25
C TRP A 878 18.73 -2.85 -54.97
N VAL A 879 20.01 -3.17 -54.78
CA VAL A 879 20.63 -4.39 -55.32
C VAL A 879 20.02 -5.63 -54.68
N LEU A 880 19.83 -5.65 -53.35
CA LEU A 880 19.16 -6.75 -52.65
C LEU A 880 17.70 -6.89 -53.07
N PHE A 881 16.98 -5.77 -53.27
CA PHE A 881 15.60 -5.80 -53.77
C PHE A 881 15.51 -6.35 -55.20
N ALA A 882 16.46 -6.02 -56.08
CA ALA A 882 16.53 -6.56 -57.43
C ALA A 882 16.86 -8.06 -57.43
N ILE A 883 17.79 -8.51 -56.57
CA ILE A 883 18.16 -9.94 -56.44
C ILE A 883 16.97 -10.76 -55.94
N VAL A 884 16.21 -10.26 -54.94
CA VAL A 884 15.01 -10.91 -54.41
C VAL A 884 13.85 -10.94 -55.41
N LYS A 885 13.87 -10.08 -56.45
CA LYS A 885 12.86 -10.09 -57.51
C LYS A 885 13.22 -10.98 -58.71
N ILE A 886 14.49 -11.39 -58.81
CA ILE A 886 15.03 -12.25 -59.88
C ILE A 886 15.08 -13.72 -59.43
N ILE A 887 15.20 -13.98 -58.12
CA ILE A 887 14.91 -15.27 -57.48
C ILE A 887 13.40 -15.42 -57.32
#